data_AF-A0A7Z0SHN2-F1
#
_entry.id   AF-A0A7Z0SHN2-F1
#
_cell.length_a   1.000
_cell.length_b   1.000
_cell.length_c   1.000
_cell.angle_alpha   90.00
_cell.angle_beta   90.00
_cell.angle_gamma   90.00
#
_symmetry.space_group_name_H-M   'P 1'
#
loop_
_entity.id
_entity.type
_entity.pdbx_description
1 polymer ?
#
loop_
_entity_poly.entity_id
_entity_poly.type
_entity_poly.pdbx_seq_one_letter_code
_entity_poly.pdbx_strand_id
1 'polypeptide(L)'
;MIYSGKTFSAAWWLTTGADTGPDFTGTDADDTFDATLGRAGELPVTEQKLQGIDSLDGGAGRDTLNAHLNGFSGLFDAENPEIKNIEQYNLTVSADSAAGGLDLARASGYDTLQNIDSRGDLYLGNVNVSEDGKAPEIALTNVRGDTEITYDNEVDSISVQNVTASKVGLHDDDANLRIDVDSGRIETLNLDVSNGVYLDLEGDADRIQNLNISGSGILELEGNSDFGYLETLDSTKYTGDLDLDVSGSEVLESVNTGAGDDNVMVDNDAVDGGLVVDMGEGENALWVDDVADETDLSNLDFTGGVANVQTLALNDDVFLNGKASLDLTGFDENLSTVLFDEGLDGNAKELAVNSPNADLTLASNDSFEDVDLHTNGITNLTVNVTGGNLDIDQLSSKEPDVDGVAVDAKLETLTLTQTADPLVSSYSALDITSDADYDISNLQTITSTATGSASVEIDASGPNADVNSLTSVSVTSTDGDATLNLTGRAGSAAVAGVRQVEQFVVNVGNSGTQAGNIVFTSGDLTGGVIATDYSENGGFFDPTHDNGSARDVANDLNASADLSASVPNVLDFPLGNTVTVEWEDFGAKEQLNVFSAVATSGTISSPTSGLTTLITAGVTPKDMVAGDGFEALETATVVADDNAYVNLKDVYGALALDVTAGDEAGNNAYINLDNTEVTTVAAAAYHVDIDAAGNTVGNGSLTTISVSSTTADITLADNLTDFETLDVMDVAEDLVVDTSGADFGSLATGEYITYSIGATSDGVDLTTDVDFTGNAAREVYDFAGADIGEVEINGFTWGADPATGDRLDLSAFASNAGQLVFSDVGADLVITDLAGGFNDFGGSITIIGAAGDGAELAQFNILYA
;
A
#
# COMPACT_ATOMS: atom_id res chain seq x y z
N MET A 1 51.11 -15.04 -75.96
CA MET A 1 50.20 -15.81 -75.07
C MET A 1 51.06 -16.76 -74.26
N ILE A 2 51.46 -16.31 -73.07
CA ILE A 2 52.00 -17.14 -71.99
C ILE A 2 51.05 -16.84 -70.83
N TYR A 3 50.54 -17.90 -70.20
CA TYR A 3 49.46 -17.90 -69.22
C TYR A 3 49.67 -16.84 -68.13
N SER A 4 48.61 -16.06 -67.83
CA SER A 4 48.52 -15.27 -66.60
C SER A 4 48.62 -16.23 -65.42
N GLY A 5 49.64 -16.03 -64.58
CA GLY A 5 49.88 -16.83 -63.38
C GLY A 5 48.67 -16.80 -62.48
N LYS A 6 48.09 -17.98 -62.23
CA LYS A 6 47.39 -18.22 -60.97
C LYS A 6 48.49 -18.48 -59.96
N THR A 7 48.64 -17.58 -59.00
CA THR A 7 49.35 -17.86 -57.75
C THR A 7 48.53 -18.92 -57.01
N PHE A 8 49.21 -19.93 -56.46
CA PHE A 8 48.58 -21.03 -55.72
C PHE A 8 48.97 -20.85 -54.26
N SER A 9 47.99 -20.89 -53.36
CA SER A 9 48.22 -20.99 -51.92
C SER A 9 49.13 -22.19 -51.61
N ALA A 10 50.15 -21.97 -50.81
CA ALA A 10 51.09 -22.96 -50.32
C ALA A 10 50.94 -23.14 -48.80
N ALA A 11 51.40 -24.29 -48.32
CA ALA A 11 51.34 -24.65 -46.90
C ALA A 11 52.71 -25.16 -46.43
N TRP A 12 53.21 -24.61 -45.34
CA TRP A 12 54.48 -24.94 -44.71
C TRP A 12 54.24 -25.64 -43.39
N TRP A 13 55.00 -26.68 -43.13
CA TRP A 13 54.94 -27.42 -41.86
C TRP A 13 56.22 -27.17 -41.11
N LEU A 14 56.13 -26.44 -39.99
CA LEU A 14 57.27 -26.16 -39.15
C LEU A 14 57.78 -27.45 -38.50
N THR A 15 59.05 -27.42 -38.12
CA THR A 15 59.77 -28.50 -37.44
C THR A 15 60.10 -28.07 -36.01
N THR A 16 60.83 -28.89 -35.24
CA THR A 16 61.33 -28.47 -33.92
C THR A 16 62.71 -27.81 -34.01
N GLY A 17 63.23 -27.61 -35.22
CA GLY A 17 64.51 -26.92 -35.49
C GLY A 17 64.28 -25.58 -36.17
N ALA A 18 65.36 -24.92 -36.60
CA ALA A 18 65.24 -23.60 -37.24
C ALA A 18 64.54 -23.67 -38.60
N ASP A 19 63.41 -23.00 -38.70
CA ASP A 19 62.66 -22.81 -39.93
C ASP A 19 62.92 -21.39 -40.46
N THR A 20 63.92 -21.25 -41.36
CA THR A 20 64.43 -19.94 -41.82
C THR A 20 64.79 -19.94 -43.31
N GLY A 21 64.89 -18.73 -43.89
CA GLY A 21 65.39 -18.52 -45.25
C GLY A 21 64.30 -18.60 -46.33
N PRO A 22 64.67 -18.60 -47.62
CA PRO A 22 63.72 -18.47 -48.73
C PRO A 22 62.73 -19.64 -48.85
N ASP A 23 62.98 -20.75 -48.16
CA ASP A 23 62.07 -21.89 -48.10
C ASP A 23 60.88 -21.63 -47.16
N PHE A 24 60.92 -20.58 -46.33
CA PHE A 24 59.85 -20.12 -45.43
C PHE A 24 59.44 -18.67 -45.72
N THR A 25 59.64 -18.25 -46.98
CA THR A 25 59.02 -17.04 -47.54
C THR A 25 57.84 -17.46 -48.43
N GLY A 26 56.66 -16.93 -48.16
CA GLY A 26 55.45 -17.18 -48.91
C GLY A 26 55.42 -16.46 -50.26
N THR A 27 54.27 -16.53 -50.90
CA THR A 27 54.01 -16.17 -52.29
C THR A 27 53.22 -14.86 -52.37
N ASP A 28 52.53 -14.61 -53.49
CA ASP A 28 51.60 -13.48 -53.62
C ASP A 28 50.13 -13.95 -53.43
N ALA A 29 49.91 -15.09 -52.77
CA ALA A 29 48.59 -15.68 -52.50
C ALA A 29 48.48 -16.05 -51.02
N ASP A 30 47.24 -16.19 -50.53
CA ASP A 30 46.95 -16.59 -49.15
C ASP A 30 47.60 -17.93 -48.78
N ASP A 31 48.62 -17.86 -47.95
CA ASP A 31 49.52 -18.94 -47.58
C ASP A 31 49.30 -19.40 -46.12
N THR A 32 49.76 -20.61 -45.76
CA THR A 32 49.56 -21.16 -44.40
C THR A 32 50.84 -21.73 -43.82
N PHE A 33 51.19 -21.34 -42.60
CA PHE A 33 52.32 -21.85 -41.82
C PHE A 33 51.77 -22.65 -40.63
N ASP A 34 52.18 -23.91 -40.49
CA ASP A 34 51.55 -24.87 -39.59
C ASP A 34 52.56 -25.43 -38.58
N ALA A 35 52.40 -25.01 -37.32
CA ALA A 35 53.26 -25.25 -36.17
C ALA A 35 52.54 -26.02 -35.04
N THR A 36 51.74 -27.02 -35.43
CA THR A 36 51.13 -27.99 -34.49
C THR A 36 52.18 -28.73 -33.66
N LEU A 37 51.83 -29.13 -32.42
CA LEU A 37 52.75 -29.82 -31.49
C LEU A 37 53.44 -31.02 -32.16
N GLY A 38 54.76 -31.03 -32.10
CA GLY A 38 55.61 -32.13 -32.54
C GLY A 38 55.82 -33.16 -31.44
N ARG A 39 56.40 -34.31 -31.80
CA ARG A 39 56.88 -35.28 -30.82
C ARG A 39 58.35 -35.01 -30.51
N ALA A 40 58.70 -34.82 -29.24
CA ALA A 40 60.08 -34.65 -28.78
C ALA A 40 60.87 -35.97 -28.87
N GLY A 41 61.35 -36.33 -30.07
CA GLY A 41 62.12 -37.56 -30.29
C GLY A 41 61.36 -38.85 -29.92
N GLU A 42 62.02 -39.80 -29.25
CA GLU A 42 61.39 -41.08 -28.87
C GLU A 42 60.54 -41.00 -27.58
N LEU A 43 60.64 -39.92 -26.82
CA LEU A 43 59.92 -39.74 -25.55
C LEU A 43 58.45 -39.34 -25.79
N PRO A 44 57.55 -39.62 -24.84
CA PRO A 44 56.13 -39.24 -24.91
C PRO A 44 55.91 -37.79 -24.45
N VAL A 45 56.79 -36.87 -24.86
CA VAL A 45 56.66 -35.43 -24.57
C VAL A 45 56.35 -34.72 -25.89
N THR A 46 55.35 -33.85 -25.89
CA THR A 46 55.05 -32.98 -27.01
C THR A 46 55.94 -31.74 -26.96
N GLU A 47 56.47 -31.32 -28.11
CA GLU A 47 57.36 -30.16 -28.24
C GLU A 47 56.70 -29.13 -29.17
N GLN A 48 56.71 -27.87 -28.75
CA GLN A 48 56.31 -26.74 -29.58
C GLN A 48 57.16 -26.71 -30.85
N LYS A 49 56.58 -26.38 -32.01
CA LYS A 49 57.33 -26.27 -33.27
C LYS A 49 57.70 -24.84 -33.65
N LEU A 50 56.88 -23.87 -33.27
CA LEU A 50 57.26 -22.47 -33.38
C LEU A 50 58.34 -22.16 -32.34
N GLN A 51 59.58 -22.03 -32.81
CA GLN A 51 60.76 -21.81 -32.00
C GLN A 51 61.27 -20.37 -32.16
N GLY A 52 61.96 -19.86 -31.14
CA GLY A 52 62.52 -18.51 -31.15
C GLY A 52 63.54 -18.21 -32.26
N ILE A 53 64.12 -19.25 -32.85
CA ILE A 53 65.10 -19.17 -33.95
C ILE A 53 64.46 -19.13 -35.34
N ASP A 54 63.13 -19.23 -35.42
CA ASP A 54 62.41 -19.25 -36.69
C ASP A 54 62.35 -17.86 -37.33
N SER A 55 62.30 -17.84 -38.66
CA SER A 55 62.18 -16.63 -39.47
C SER A 55 61.21 -16.90 -40.63
N LEU A 56 59.98 -16.42 -40.45
CA LEU A 56 58.84 -16.62 -41.34
C LEU A 56 58.48 -15.29 -42.03
N ASP A 57 58.19 -15.34 -43.32
CA ASP A 57 57.70 -14.20 -44.09
C ASP A 57 56.56 -14.69 -44.98
N GLY A 58 55.32 -14.23 -44.81
CA GLY A 58 54.20 -14.69 -45.65
C GLY A 58 54.23 -14.15 -47.08
N GLY A 59 54.96 -13.06 -47.34
CA GLY A 59 55.00 -12.43 -48.65
C GLY A 59 53.83 -11.47 -48.84
N ALA A 60 53.04 -11.65 -49.89
CA ALA A 60 51.83 -10.86 -50.12
C ALA A 60 50.61 -11.79 -50.17
N GLY A 61 49.49 -11.35 -49.61
CA GLY A 61 48.34 -12.23 -49.46
C GLY A 61 47.66 -11.92 -48.15
N ARG A 62 46.70 -12.77 -47.75
CA ARG A 62 46.28 -12.88 -46.35
C ARG A 62 46.76 -14.23 -45.82
N ASP A 63 47.92 -14.23 -45.18
CA ASP A 63 48.61 -15.44 -44.77
C ASP A 63 48.24 -15.81 -43.33
N THR A 64 48.29 -17.10 -43.01
CA THR A 64 47.84 -17.65 -41.72
C THR A 64 48.94 -18.44 -41.03
N LEU A 65 49.15 -18.23 -39.73
CA LEU A 65 49.97 -19.07 -38.87
C LEU A 65 49.09 -19.88 -37.92
N ASN A 66 49.12 -21.22 -37.99
CA ASN A 66 48.50 -22.11 -37.02
C ASN A 66 49.57 -22.60 -36.03
N ALA A 67 49.51 -22.22 -34.75
CA ALA A 67 50.51 -22.62 -33.76
C ALA A 67 49.87 -23.21 -32.50
N HIS A 68 50.41 -24.35 -32.05
CA HIS A 68 50.06 -24.90 -30.74
C HIS A 68 51.18 -24.60 -29.74
N LEU A 69 50.84 -23.97 -28.62
CA LEU A 69 51.77 -23.52 -27.60
C LEU A 69 51.59 -24.40 -26.34
N ASN A 70 52.68 -24.85 -25.72
CA ASN A 70 52.60 -25.80 -24.61
C ASN A 70 53.62 -25.58 -23.46
N GLY A 71 53.97 -24.32 -23.21
CA GLY A 71 54.72 -23.94 -22.00
C GLY A 71 55.96 -23.11 -22.24
N PHE A 72 56.24 -22.26 -21.25
CA PHE A 72 57.51 -21.57 -21.09
C PHE A 72 58.62 -22.57 -20.69
N SER A 73 59.15 -23.38 -21.62
CA SER A 73 60.39 -24.12 -21.31
C SER A 73 61.50 -23.07 -21.14
N GLY A 74 62.31 -23.11 -20.06
CA GLY A 74 63.33 -22.11 -19.70
C GLY A 74 64.51 -21.93 -20.69
N LEU A 75 64.22 -21.99 -21.98
CA LEU A 75 65.03 -21.75 -23.18
C LEU A 75 64.61 -20.45 -23.91
N PHE A 76 63.75 -19.60 -23.33
CA PHE A 76 63.41 -18.25 -23.86
C PHE A 76 64.58 -17.25 -23.82
N ASP A 77 65.76 -17.66 -23.36
CA ASP A 77 66.94 -16.79 -23.26
C ASP A 77 67.76 -16.65 -24.57
N ALA A 78 67.24 -17.04 -25.74
CA ALA A 78 68.04 -16.96 -26.97
C ALA A 78 67.54 -16.01 -28.06
N GLU A 79 66.25 -15.98 -28.44
CA GLU A 79 65.70 -15.05 -29.45
C GLU A 79 64.17 -15.24 -29.59
N ASN A 80 63.41 -14.19 -29.90
CA ASN A 80 61.99 -14.26 -30.31
C ASN A 80 61.90 -14.60 -31.80
N PRO A 81 60.88 -15.35 -32.27
CA PRO A 81 60.76 -15.67 -33.70
C PRO A 81 60.58 -14.38 -34.52
N GLU A 82 61.20 -14.33 -35.70
CA GLU A 82 60.97 -13.23 -36.65
C GLU A 82 59.83 -13.59 -37.59
N ILE A 83 58.70 -12.89 -37.49
CA ILE A 83 57.50 -13.18 -38.29
C ILE A 83 57.08 -11.92 -39.04
N LYS A 84 56.92 -11.99 -40.36
CA LYS A 84 56.57 -10.83 -41.18
C LYS A 84 55.48 -11.18 -42.18
N ASN A 85 54.61 -10.21 -42.49
CA ASN A 85 53.58 -10.33 -43.53
C ASN A 85 52.75 -11.62 -43.35
N ILE A 86 52.32 -11.92 -42.12
CA ILE A 86 51.34 -12.96 -41.85
C ILE A 86 50.21 -12.28 -41.11
N GLU A 87 49.03 -12.22 -41.72
CA GLU A 87 47.93 -11.39 -41.24
C GLU A 87 47.10 -12.04 -40.13
N GLN A 88 47.05 -13.38 -40.06
CA GLN A 88 46.21 -14.09 -39.09
C GLN A 88 46.98 -15.16 -38.29
N TYR A 89 46.93 -15.07 -36.96
CA TYR A 89 47.59 -16.01 -36.06
C TYR A 89 46.54 -16.82 -35.32
N ASN A 90 46.44 -18.12 -35.62
CA ASN A 90 45.57 -19.09 -34.94
C ASN A 90 46.38 -19.84 -33.88
N LEU A 91 46.17 -19.50 -32.62
CA LEU A 91 46.95 -19.95 -31.48
C LEU A 91 46.11 -20.86 -30.58
N THR A 92 46.69 -22.00 -30.18
CA THR A 92 46.00 -23.00 -29.35
C THR A 92 46.89 -23.46 -28.19
N VAL A 93 46.35 -23.45 -26.97
CA VAL A 93 46.93 -24.08 -25.79
C VAL A 93 46.09 -25.30 -25.42
N SER A 94 46.50 -26.47 -25.89
CA SER A 94 45.60 -27.65 -25.96
C SER A 94 45.35 -28.39 -24.64
N ALA A 95 46.02 -28.05 -23.54
CA ALA A 95 45.96 -28.80 -22.28
C ALA A 95 45.34 -27.97 -21.17
N ASP A 96 44.43 -28.58 -20.39
CA ASP A 96 43.83 -27.96 -19.21
C ASP A 96 44.93 -27.58 -18.20
N SER A 97 44.84 -26.38 -17.62
CA SER A 97 45.83 -25.81 -16.67
C SER A 97 47.26 -25.68 -17.21
N ALA A 98 47.45 -25.69 -18.54
CA ALA A 98 48.73 -25.35 -19.16
C ALA A 98 48.75 -23.87 -19.54
N ALA A 99 49.94 -23.29 -19.60
CA ALA A 99 50.17 -21.95 -20.13
C ALA A 99 50.93 -22.04 -21.45
N GLY A 100 50.62 -21.20 -22.42
CA GLY A 100 51.37 -21.05 -23.67
C GLY A 100 51.62 -19.58 -23.98
N GLY A 101 52.82 -19.23 -24.45
CA GLY A 101 53.15 -17.82 -24.70
C GLY A 101 53.90 -17.58 -26.00
N LEU A 102 53.72 -16.39 -26.56
CA LEU A 102 54.43 -15.90 -27.74
C LEU A 102 54.77 -14.41 -27.56
N ASP A 103 56.05 -14.09 -27.72
CA ASP A 103 56.54 -12.71 -27.71
C ASP A 103 56.60 -12.19 -29.17
N LEU A 104 55.86 -11.11 -29.43
CA LEU A 104 55.66 -10.49 -30.74
C LEU A 104 56.62 -9.33 -31.04
N ALA A 105 57.65 -9.08 -30.21
CA ALA A 105 58.60 -7.96 -30.42
C ALA A 105 59.35 -8.01 -31.77
N ARG A 106 59.39 -9.17 -32.42
CA ARG A 106 59.98 -9.37 -33.77
C ARG A 106 58.95 -9.80 -34.82
N ALA A 107 57.67 -9.63 -34.52
CA ALA A 107 56.56 -9.87 -35.44
C ALA A 107 56.05 -8.55 -36.05
N SER A 108 55.59 -8.56 -37.29
CA SER A 108 54.98 -7.39 -37.95
C SER A 108 54.02 -7.80 -39.07
N GLY A 109 53.00 -6.99 -39.33
CA GLY A 109 52.04 -7.21 -40.41
C GLY A 109 50.88 -8.15 -40.06
N TYR A 110 50.68 -8.46 -38.79
CA TYR A 110 49.49 -9.19 -38.34
C TYR A 110 48.30 -8.25 -38.11
N ASP A 111 47.11 -8.71 -38.49
CA ASP A 111 45.85 -8.00 -38.34
C ASP A 111 44.93 -8.69 -37.31
N THR A 112 45.05 -10.00 -37.14
CA THR A 112 44.19 -10.80 -36.25
C THR A 112 45.03 -11.75 -35.37
N LEU A 113 44.84 -11.67 -34.06
CA LEU A 113 45.36 -12.60 -33.07
C LEU A 113 44.20 -13.46 -32.57
N GLN A 114 44.11 -14.70 -33.07
CA GLN A 114 43.02 -15.62 -32.77
C GLN A 114 43.46 -16.69 -31.76
N ASN A 115 42.86 -16.68 -30.57
CA ASN A 115 42.89 -17.79 -29.62
C ASN A 115 41.79 -18.79 -29.99
N ILE A 116 42.17 -20.02 -30.37
CA ILE A 116 41.23 -21.03 -30.86
C ILE A 116 41.43 -22.37 -30.18
N ASP A 117 40.31 -22.98 -29.74
CA ASP A 117 40.26 -24.30 -29.12
C ASP A 117 41.17 -24.46 -27.87
N SER A 118 41.53 -23.35 -27.23
CA SER A 118 42.41 -23.36 -26.05
C SER A 118 41.67 -23.80 -24.79
N ARG A 119 42.37 -24.63 -24.02
CA ARG A 119 41.94 -25.17 -22.73
C ARG A 119 42.77 -24.68 -21.56
N GLY A 120 43.89 -24.03 -21.86
CA GLY A 120 44.75 -23.38 -20.89
C GLY A 120 45.12 -21.99 -21.39
N ASP A 121 45.83 -21.25 -20.55
CA ASP A 121 46.00 -19.82 -20.69
C ASP A 121 46.98 -19.46 -21.81
N LEU A 122 46.64 -18.43 -22.59
CA LEU A 122 47.44 -17.88 -23.67
C LEU A 122 48.00 -16.51 -23.27
N TYR A 123 49.32 -16.33 -23.42
CA TYR A 123 50.03 -15.09 -23.11
C TYR A 123 50.71 -14.51 -24.36
N LEU A 124 50.28 -13.35 -24.83
CA LEU A 124 50.92 -12.63 -25.95
C LEU A 124 51.58 -11.35 -25.44
N GLY A 125 52.90 -11.27 -25.57
CA GLY A 125 53.67 -10.10 -25.13
C GLY A 125 54.22 -9.28 -26.30
N ASN A 126 54.48 -7.99 -26.05
CA ASN A 126 55.00 -7.04 -27.04
C ASN A 126 54.15 -6.96 -28.31
N VAL A 127 52.82 -6.99 -28.15
CA VAL A 127 51.89 -6.77 -29.25
C VAL A 127 52.03 -5.33 -29.74
N ASN A 128 52.08 -5.11 -31.05
CA ASN A 128 52.27 -3.80 -31.65
C ASN A 128 51.06 -3.43 -32.50
N VAL A 129 50.89 -2.14 -32.74
CA VAL A 129 49.88 -1.60 -33.63
C VAL A 129 50.42 -1.54 -35.07
N SER A 130 49.51 -1.49 -36.04
CA SER A 130 49.85 -1.26 -37.44
C SER A 130 50.50 0.11 -37.65
N GLU A 131 51.09 0.35 -38.84
CA GLU A 131 51.68 1.66 -39.19
C GLU A 131 50.67 2.82 -39.15
N ASP A 132 49.37 2.54 -39.32
CA ASP A 132 48.29 3.52 -39.19
C ASP A 132 47.71 3.63 -37.77
N GLY A 133 48.33 2.95 -36.79
CA GLY A 133 48.01 3.04 -35.37
C GLY A 133 46.81 2.19 -34.94
N LYS A 134 46.44 1.16 -35.70
CA LYS A 134 45.33 0.26 -35.35
C LYS A 134 45.83 -0.93 -34.56
N ALA A 135 45.12 -1.24 -33.49
CA ALA A 135 45.27 -2.50 -32.77
C ALA A 135 44.83 -3.69 -33.65
N PRO A 136 45.46 -4.86 -33.53
CA PRO A 136 44.95 -6.10 -34.11
C PRO A 136 43.61 -6.49 -33.50
N GLU A 137 42.79 -7.21 -34.27
CA GLU A 137 41.60 -7.88 -33.76
C GLU A 137 42.01 -9.04 -32.84
N ILE A 138 41.40 -9.12 -31.66
CA ILE A 138 41.53 -10.27 -30.76
C ILE A 138 40.32 -11.17 -30.99
N ALA A 139 40.54 -12.39 -31.49
CA ALA A 139 39.45 -13.33 -31.74
C ALA A 139 39.53 -14.53 -30.79
N LEU A 140 38.50 -14.76 -29.99
CA LEU A 140 38.39 -15.88 -29.06
C LEU A 140 37.36 -16.87 -29.60
N THR A 141 37.77 -18.12 -29.85
CA THR A 141 36.88 -19.14 -30.44
C THR A 141 37.02 -20.48 -29.73
N ASN A 142 35.95 -20.94 -29.06
CA ASN A 142 35.94 -22.19 -28.30
C ASN A 142 37.06 -22.23 -27.24
N VAL A 143 37.23 -21.13 -26.51
CA VAL A 143 38.29 -20.90 -25.51
C VAL A 143 37.75 -21.13 -24.11
N ARG A 144 38.54 -21.78 -23.25
CA ARG A 144 38.22 -22.03 -21.83
C ARG A 144 39.28 -21.56 -20.85
N GLY A 145 40.48 -21.24 -21.34
CA GLY A 145 41.55 -20.72 -20.50
C GLY A 145 41.73 -19.23 -20.77
N ASP A 146 42.45 -18.56 -19.88
CA ASP A 146 42.59 -17.11 -19.92
C ASP A 146 43.39 -16.65 -21.15
N THR A 147 43.18 -15.40 -21.54
CA THR A 147 43.93 -14.75 -22.61
C THR A 147 44.50 -13.43 -22.11
N GLU A 148 45.82 -13.34 -22.04
CA GLU A 148 46.55 -12.12 -21.69
C GLU A 148 47.25 -11.55 -22.92
N ILE A 149 46.99 -10.27 -23.19
CA ILE A 149 47.57 -9.49 -24.28
C ILE A 149 48.28 -8.28 -23.69
N THR A 150 49.61 -8.25 -23.74
CA THR A 150 50.41 -7.09 -23.33
C THR A 150 50.99 -6.41 -24.56
N TYR A 151 50.62 -5.15 -24.77
CA TYR A 151 51.18 -4.33 -25.83
C TYR A 151 52.64 -3.95 -25.56
N ASP A 152 53.36 -3.64 -26.64
CA ASP A 152 54.72 -3.12 -26.62
C ASP A 152 54.76 -1.81 -25.80
N ASN A 153 55.87 -1.59 -25.10
CA ASN A 153 56.00 -0.44 -24.19
C ASN A 153 56.06 0.92 -24.90
N GLU A 154 56.14 0.95 -26.23
CA GLU A 154 55.98 2.17 -27.04
C GLU A 154 54.50 2.48 -27.38
N VAL A 155 53.56 1.57 -27.07
CA VAL A 155 52.12 1.75 -27.26
C VAL A 155 51.49 2.31 -25.98
N ASP A 156 51.41 3.64 -25.92
CA ASP A 156 50.87 4.35 -24.76
C ASP A 156 49.35 4.14 -24.57
N SER A 157 48.57 4.03 -25.65
CA SER A 157 47.09 3.92 -25.59
C SER A 157 46.53 3.34 -26.88
N ILE A 158 45.31 2.81 -26.82
CA ILE A 158 44.59 2.27 -27.97
C ILE A 158 43.28 3.02 -28.13
N SER A 159 43.05 3.60 -29.32
CA SER A 159 41.78 4.28 -29.61
C SER A 159 40.61 3.30 -29.76
N VAL A 160 40.83 2.18 -30.47
CA VAL A 160 39.81 1.16 -30.69
C VAL A 160 40.44 -0.23 -30.61
N GLN A 161 39.94 -1.07 -29.72
CA GLN A 161 40.22 -2.50 -29.65
C GLN A 161 38.99 -3.28 -30.14
N ASN A 162 39.17 -4.17 -31.12
CA ASN A 162 38.11 -5.07 -31.57
C ASN A 162 38.34 -6.46 -30.97
N VAL A 163 37.27 -7.04 -30.40
CA VAL A 163 37.24 -8.37 -29.81
C VAL A 163 36.07 -9.14 -30.42
N THR A 164 36.34 -10.33 -30.95
CA THR A 164 35.29 -11.25 -31.42
C THR A 164 35.30 -12.48 -30.51
N ALA A 165 34.22 -12.73 -29.78
CA ALA A 165 34.10 -13.84 -28.84
C ALA A 165 33.03 -14.83 -29.28
N SER A 166 33.42 -16.09 -29.47
CA SER A 166 32.50 -17.16 -29.83
C SER A 166 32.74 -18.41 -28.99
N LYS A 167 31.76 -18.80 -28.17
CA LYS A 167 31.85 -19.99 -27.31
C LYS A 167 33.06 -19.89 -26.37
N VAL A 168 33.06 -18.88 -25.51
CA VAL A 168 34.15 -18.54 -24.59
C VAL A 168 33.68 -18.75 -23.16
N GLY A 169 34.53 -19.30 -22.30
CA GLY A 169 34.19 -19.58 -20.90
C GLY A 169 33.09 -20.62 -20.72
N LEU A 170 32.60 -20.76 -19.49
CA LEU A 170 31.48 -21.59 -19.07
C LEU A 170 30.73 -20.86 -17.95
N HIS A 171 29.42 -21.10 -17.80
CA HIS A 171 28.55 -20.50 -16.77
C HIS A 171 28.98 -20.59 -15.29
N ASP A 172 30.00 -21.40 -14.97
CA ASP A 172 30.53 -21.52 -13.60
C ASP A 172 32.05 -21.29 -13.58
N ASP A 173 32.64 -20.84 -14.69
CA ASP A 173 34.08 -20.78 -14.96
C ASP A 173 34.34 -19.85 -16.16
N ASP A 174 34.27 -18.55 -15.88
CA ASP A 174 34.52 -17.47 -16.83
C ASP A 174 35.95 -17.52 -17.34
N ALA A 175 36.15 -17.11 -18.59
CA ALA A 175 37.49 -16.96 -19.15
C ALA A 175 37.93 -15.50 -19.03
N ASN A 176 39.14 -15.26 -18.53
CA ASN A 176 39.61 -13.89 -18.37
C ASN A 176 40.23 -13.38 -19.67
N LEU A 177 39.87 -12.18 -20.09
CA LEU A 177 40.54 -11.43 -21.16
C LEU A 177 41.22 -10.20 -20.55
N ARG A 178 42.53 -10.32 -20.39
CA ARG A 178 43.38 -9.23 -19.90
C ARG A 178 44.06 -8.53 -21.07
N ILE A 179 43.88 -7.22 -21.19
CA ILE A 179 44.60 -6.40 -22.17
C ILE A 179 45.32 -5.27 -21.43
N ASP A 180 46.64 -5.23 -21.53
CA ASP A 180 47.46 -4.20 -20.87
C ASP A 180 48.20 -3.36 -21.93
N VAL A 181 48.11 -2.03 -21.81
CA VAL A 181 48.95 -1.04 -22.51
C VAL A 181 49.90 -0.38 -21.51
N ASP A 182 50.98 0.28 -21.97
CA ASP A 182 52.07 0.68 -21.06
C ASP A 182 51.66 1.72 -20.01
N SER A 183 51.08 2.83 -20.44
CA SER A 183 50.90 4.03 -19.61
C SER A 183 49.53 4.71 -19.78
N GLY A 184 48.62 4.11 -20.55
CA GLY A 184 47.33 4.72 -20.92
C GLY A 184 46.16 3.77 -20.72
N ARG A 185 45.23 3.77 -21.67
CA ARG A 185 44.00 2.98 -21.64
C ARG A 185 43.54 2.61 -23.05
N ILE A 186 42.53 1.76 -23.12
CA ILE A 186 41.70 1.57 -24.31
C ILE A 186 40.57 2.62 -24.26
N GLU A 187 40.37 3.39 -25.33
CA GLU A 187 39.28 4.38 -25.39
C GLU A 187 37.95 3.72 -25.76
N THR A 188 37.93 2.87 -26.79
CA THR A 188 36.76 2.10 -27.21
C THR A 188 37.07 0.62 -27.33
N LEU A 189 36.22 -0.23 -26.74
CA LEU A 189 36.23 -1.67 -26.94
C LEU A 189 34.96 -2.08 -27.70
N ASN A 190 35.14 -2.76 -28.84
CA ASN A 190 34.05 -3.39 -29.59
C ASN A 190 34.07 -4.89 -29.32
N LEU A 191 33.00 -5.43 -28.76
CA LEU A 191 32.83 -6.85 -28.46
C LEU A 191 31.73 -7.46 -29.33
N ASP A 192 32.09 -8.36 -30.25
CA ASP A 192 31.14 -9.12 -31.08
C ASP A 192 30.96 -10.54 -30.53
N VAL A 193 29.77 -10.84 -30.03
CA VAL A 193 29.43 -12.04 -29.26
C VAL A 193 28.64 -13.04 -30.09
N SER A 194 29.01 -14.32 -30.01
CA SER A 194 28.21 -15.41 -30.57
C SER A 194 28.34 -16.73 -29.81
N ASN A 195 27.33 -17.60 -29.93
CA ASN A 195 27.39 -18.99 -29.46
C ASN A 195 27.72 -19.19 -27.96
N GLY A 196 27.34 -18.24 -27.10
CA GLY A 196 27.55 -18.26 -25.65
C GLY A 196 28.94 -17.73 -25.25
N VAL A 197 28.99 -16.72 -24.39
CA VAL A 197 30.24 -16.11 -23.90
C VAL A 197 30.09 -15.82 -22.41
N TYR A 198 31.09 -16.26 -21.63
CA TYR A 198 31.27 -16.01 -20.19
C TYR A 198 32.69 -15.44 -20.04
N LEU A 199 32.80 -14.15 -19.77
CA LEU A 199 34.03 -13.39 -19.97
C LEU A 199 34.20 -12.33 -18.87
N ASP A 200 35.33 -12.38 -18.17
CA ASP A 200 35.80 -11.28 -17.31
C ASP A 200 36.80 -10.43 -18.09
N LEU A 201 36.57 -9.12 -18.16
CA LEU A 201 37.51 -8.16 -18.71
C LEU A 201 38.45 -7.65 -17.61
N GLU A 202 39.76 -7.81 -17.83
CA GLU A 202 40.77 -7.30 -16.91
C GLU A 202 41.74 -6.30 -17.53
N GLY A 203 42.49 -5.63 -16.65
CA GLY A 203 43.57 -4.72 -17.05
C GLY A 203 43.00 -3.43 -17.61
N ASP A 204 43.49 -3.00 -18.76
CA ASP A 204 42.95 -1.84 -19.46
C ASP A 204 41.73 -2.17 -20.33
N ALA A 205 41.32 -3.44 -20.42
CA ALA A 205 40.09 -3.86 -21.11
C ALA A 205 38.81 -3.48 -20.35
N ASP A 206 38.88 -3.39 -19.02
CA ASP A 206 37.84 -2.90 -18.12
C ASP A 206 37.91 -1.36 -17.94
N ARG A 207 39.09 -0.76 -18.15
CA ARG A 207 39.31 0.69 -18.00
C ARG A 207 39.04 1.47 -19.29
N ILE A 208 37.86 1.27 -19.86
CA ILE A 208 37.43 1.82 -21.14
C ILE A 208 36.49 3.02 -20.98
N GLN A 209 36.40 3.88 -22.02
CA GLN A 209 35.39 4.94 -22.05
C GLN A 209 34.13 4.53 -22.82
N ASN A 210 34.28 3.69 -23.85
CA ASN A 210 33.17 3.28 -24.70
C ASN A 210 33.17 1.76 -24.84
N LEU A 211 32.05 1.13 -24.49
CA LEU A 211 31.80 -0.29 -24.70
C LEU A 211 30.71 -0.48 -25.75
N ASN A 212 31.07 -1.06 -26.90
CA ASN A 212 30.12 -1.42 -27.93
C ASN A 212 29.94 -2.94 -27.98
N ILE A 213 28.72 -3.43 -27.78
CA ILE A 213 28.41 -4.87 -27.83
C ILE A 213 27.54 -5.16 -29.05
N SER A 214 27.88 -6.20 -29.79
CA SER A 214 27.06 -6.69 -30.91
C SER A 214 26.95 -8.21 -30.93
N GLY A 215 26.01 -8.70 -31.73
CA GLY A 215 25.88 -10.13 -31.98
C GLY A 215 24.65 -10.72 -31.27
N SER A 216 24.77 -11.96 -30.80
CA SER A 216 23.63 -12.69 -30.22
C SER A 216 24.08 -13.89 -29.40
N GLY A 217 23.29 -14.30 -28.42
CA GLY A 217 23.54 -15.51 -27.64
C GLY A 217 23.32 -15.24 -26.16
N ILE A 218 23.92 -16.07 -25.32
CA ILE A 218 24.10 -15.77 -23.89
C ILE A 218 25.40 -14.98 -23.76
N LEU A 219 25.38 -13.94 -22.95
CA LEU A 219 26.54 -13.15 -22.55
C LEU A 219 26.50 -12.98 -21.04
N GLU A 220 27.55 -13.45 -20.36
CA GLU A 220 27.90 -13.10 -18.99
C GLU A 220 29.21 -12.32 -19.11
N LEU A 221 29.19 -11.04 -18.72
CA LEU A 221 30.29 -10.11 -18.92
C LEU A 221 30.52 -9.35 -17.61
N GLU A 222 31.71 -9.50 -17.05
CA GLU A 222 32.14 -8.77 -15.86
C GLU A 222 33.31 -7.85 -16.19
N GLY A 223 33.42 -6.75 -15.45
CA GLY A 223 34.59 -5.87 -15.44
C GLY A 223 35.21 -5.88 -14.04
N ASN A 224 36.54 -5.99 -13.93
CA ASN A 224 37.23 -6.10 -12.63
C ASN A 224 37.01 -4.92 -11.66
N SER A 225 36.46 -3.81 -12.13
CA SER A 225 36.10 -2.64 -11.32
C SER A 225 34.81 -2.02 -11.86
N ASP A 226 33.89 -2.87 -12.32
CA ASP A 226 32.55 -2.50 -12.77
C ASP A 226 32.59 -1.33 -13.76
N PHE A 227 33.59 -1.37 -14.64
CA PHE A 227 33.83 -0.39 -15.70
C PHE A 227 34.00 1.06 -15.23
N GLY A 228 34.71 1.34 -14.14
CA GLY A 228 34.78 2.67 -13.51
C GLY A 228 35.39 3.86 -14.28
N TYR A 229 35.53 3.78 -15.60
CA TYR A 229 35.82 4.91 -16.50
C TYR A 229 34.84 5.02 -17.68
N LEU A 230 33.77 4.23 -17.68
CA LEU A 230 32.84 4.10 -18.80
C LEU A 230 31.98 5.35 -18.93
N GLU A 231 32.04 5.99 -20.10
CA GLU A 231 31.18 7.12 -20.46
C GLU A 231 29.99 6.63 -21.29
N THR A 232 30.16 5.60 -22.13
CA THR A 232 29.07 5.10 -22.99
C THR A 232 29.01 3.58 -23.09
N LEU A 233 27.83 3.02 -22.85
CA LEU A 233 27.45 1.66 -23.21
C LEU A 233 26.52 1.67 -24.43
N ASP A 234 26.89 0.99 -25.51
CA ASP A 234 26.06 0.80 -26.72
C ASP A 234 26.02 -0.69 -27.10
N SER A 235 24.96 -1.37 -26.69
CA SER A 235 24.62 -2.74 -27.09
C SER A 235 23.42 -2.78 -28.06
N THR A 236 23.11 -1.69 -28.77
CA THR A 236 21.96 -1.59 -29.70
C THR A 236 21.98 -2.61 -30.86
N LYS A 237 23.14 -3.24 -31.11
CA LYS A 237 23.33 -4.29 -32.13
C LYS A 237 23.38 -5.70 -31.54
N TYR A 238 23.24 -5.83 -30.24
CA TYR A 238 23.08 -7.09 -29.53
C TYR A 238 21.59 -7.44 -29.48
N THR A 239 21.26 -8.73 -29.56
CA THR A 239 19.87 -9.20 -29.64
C THR A 239 19.54 -10.31 -28.64
N GLY A 240 20.37 -10.46 -27.61
CA GLY A 240 20.08 -11.32 -26.46
C GLY A 240 19.91 -10.44 -25.23
N ASP A 241 19.51 -11.07 -24.14
CA ASP A 241 19.40 -10.43 -22.84
C ASP A 241 20.80 -10.00 -22.36
N LEU A 242 20.92 -8.76 -21.91
CA LEU A 242 22.12 -8.20 -21.32
C LEU A 242 21.93 -8.03 -19.82
N ASP A 243 22.75 -8.68 -19.02
CA ASP A 243 22.88 -8.44 -17.58
C ASP A 243 24.28 -7.88 -17.36
N LEU A 244 24.39 -6.61 -16.95
CA LEU A 244 25.67 -5.92 -16.87
C LEU A 244 25.70 -4.90 -15.73
N ASP A 245 26.70 -5.05 -14.87
CA ASP A 245 27.05 -4.07 -13.87
C ASP A 245 28.06 -3.05 -14.43
N VAL A 246 27.67 -1.77 -14.44
CA VAL A 246 28.56 -0.64 -14.75
C VAL A 246 28.55 0.41 -13.63
N SER A 247 28.15 0.02 -12.41
CA SER A 247 28.05 0.92 -11.26
C SER A 247 29.41 1.44 -10.77
N GLY A 248 30.52 0.89 -11.24
CA GLY A 248 31.83 1.47 -10.96
C GLY A 248 32.02 2.87 -11.57
N SER A 249 31.18 3.30 -12.51
CA SER A 249 31.36 4.53 -13.28
C SER A 249 30.48 5.72 -12.85
N GLU A 250 31.06 6.62 -12.06
CA GLU A 250 30.49 7.94 -11.70
C GLU A 250 30.39 8.93 -12.90
N VAL A 251 30.87 8.57 -14.09
CA VAL A 251 30.97 9.46 -15.27
C VAL A 251 30.18 8.97 -16.48
N LEU A 252 29.25 8.04 -16.27
CA LEU A 252 28.44 7.45 -17.32
C LEU A 252 27.52 8.51 -17.95
N GLU A 253 27.64 8.71 -19.27
CA GLU A 253 26.84 9.68 -20.03
C GLU A 253 25.68 9.01 -20.77
N SER A 254 25.82 7.74 -21.17
CA SER A 254 24.73 7.03 -21.87
C SER A 254 24.75 5.51 -21.75
N VAL A 255 23.55 4.93 -21.65
CA VAL A 255 23.27 3.48 -21.75
C VAL A 255 22.27 3.27 -22.88
N ASN A 256 22.67 2.54 -23.93
CA ASN A 256 21.78 2.17 -25.02
C ASN A 256 21.84 0.66 -25.23
N THR A 257 20.73 -0.04 -25.07
CA THR A 257 20.67 -1.50 -25.27
C THR A 257 19.81 -1.91 -26.46
N GLY A 258 19.84 -3.20 -26.74
CA GLY A 258 19.34 -3.80 -27.98
C GLY A 258 17.92 -4.32 -27.86
N ALA A 259 17.71 -5.55 -28.29
CA ALA A 259 16.47 -6.26 -28.00
C ALA A 259 16.79 -7.42 -27.07
N GLY A 260 15.98 -7.64 -26.04
CA GLY A 260 16.25 -8.57 -24.95
C GLY A 260 15.65 -8.04 -23.66
N ASP A 261 15.52 -8.89 -22.66
CA ASP A 261 15.15 -8.45 -21.31
C ASP A 261 16.44 -8.00 -20.60
N ASP A 262 16.78 -6.71 -20.71
CA ASP A 262 18.07 -6.17 -20.30
C ASP A 262 18.04 -5.64 -18.85
N ASN A 263 19.07 -5.95 -18.07
CA ASN A 263 19.34 -5.44 -16.73
C ASN A 263 20.68 -4.71 -16.74
N VAL A 264 20.67 -3.41 -16.44
CA VAL A 264 21.90 -2.62 -16.34
C VAL A 264 21.94 -1.91 -15.01
N MET A 265 23.01 -2.09 -14.25
CA MET A 265 23.24 -1.40 -12.98
C MET A 265 24.18 -0.21 -13.17
N VAL A 266 23.81 0.93 -12.62
CA VAL A 266 24.56 2.20 -12.70
C VAL A 266 24.74 2.80 -11.31
N ASP A 267 25.72 3.66 -11.17
CA ASP A 267 25.99 4.42 -9.94
C ASP A 267 24.98 5.55 -9.72
N ASN A 268 24.65 5.88 -8.47
CA ASN A 268 23.78 7.03 -8.17
C ASN A 268 24.34 8.37 -8.66
N ASP A 269 25.66 8.58 -8.63
CA ASP A 269 26.34 9.83 -9.01
C ASP A 269 26.30 10.03 -10.52
N ALA A 270 26.08 8.96 -11.30
CA ALA A 270 25.84 9.04 -12.74
C ALA A 270 24.41 9.55 -13.07
N VAL A 271 23.44 9.39 -12.17
CA VAL A 271 22.04 9.81 -12.37
C VAL A 271 21.86 11.29 -11.97
N ASP A 272 22.63 12.17 -12.62
CA ASP A 272 22.76 13.60 -12.28
C ASP A 272 21.97 14.57 -13.18
N GLY A 273 21.04 14.04 -13.99
CA GLY A 273 20.30 14.76 -15.02
C GLY A 273 21.01 14.83 -16.38
N GLY A 274 22.27 14.37 -16.46
CA GLY A 274 23.04 14.27 -17.70
C GLY A 274 22.92 12.91 -18.40
N LEU A 275 22.70 11.83 -17.65
CA LEU A 275 22.62 10.46 -18.16
C LEU A 275 21.44 10.26 -19.10
N VAL A 276 21.70 9.62 -20.25
CA VAL A 276 20.68 9.24 -21.24
C VAL A 276 20.56 7.72 -21.31
N VAL A 277 19.37 7.18 -21.09
CA VAL A 277 19.10 5.74 -21.11
C VAL A 277 18.04 5.39 -22.16
N ASP A 278 18.34 4.41 -23.02
CA ASP A 278 17.38 3.79 -23.95
C ASP A 278 17.64 2.28 -24.02
N MET A 279 16.81 1.48 -23.34
CA MET A 279 17.03 0.03 -23.23
C MET A 279 16.34 -0.79 -24.35
N GLY A 280 15.88 -0.15 -25.42
CA GLY A 280 15.37 -0.85 -26.61
C GLY A 280 14.09 -1.69 -26.37
N GLU A 281 13.93 -2.83 -27.06
CA GLU A 281 12.70 -3.65 -26.95
C GLU A 281 12.89 -4.79 -25.94
N GLY A 282 12.02 -4.89 -24.93
CA GLY A 282 12.04 -5.97 -23.93
C GLY A 282 11.36 -5.58 -22.62
N GLU A 283 11.45 -6.46 -21.62
CA GLU A 283 11.17 -6.12 -20.22
C GLU A 283 12.50 -5.76 -19.53
N ASN A 284 12.79 -4.47 -19.46
CA ASN A 284 14.08 -3.94 -19.05
C ASN A 284 14.04 -3.37 -17.64
N ALA A 285 15.16 -3.52 -16.92
CA ALA A 285 15.37 -2.93 -15.61
C ALA A 285 16.65 -2.06 -15.57
N LEU A 286 16.50 -0.82 -15.13
CA LEU A 286 17.61 0.05 -14.75
C LEU A 286 17.79 -0.05 -13.23
N TRP A 287 18.94 -0.56 -12.80
CA TRP A 287 19.31 -0.64 -11.40
C TRP A 287 20.19 0.57 -11.04
N VAL A 288 19.92 1.19 -9.90
CA VAL A 288 20.74 2.27 -9.36
C VAL A 288 21.32 1.81 -8.04
N ASP A 289 22.65 1.79 -7.99
CA ASP A 289 23.46 1.40 -6.84
C ASP A 289 23.79 2.63 -5.97
N ASP A 290 24.22 2.39 -4.74
CA ASP A 290 24.58 3.39 -3.72
C ASP A 290 23.43 4.35 -3.33
N VAL A 291 22.16 3.92 -3.39
CA VAL A 291 21.00 4.74 -2.94
C VAL A 291 20.59 4.32 -1.53
N ALA A 292 21.17 4.93 -0.49
CA ALA A 292 21.02 4.45 0.89
C ALA A 292 20.14 5.34 1.79
N ASP A 293 19.94 6.62 1.44
CA ASP A 293 19.20 7.55 2.31
C ASP A 293 18.34 8.58 1.56
N GLU A 294 17.67 9.46 2.33
CA GLU A 294 16.77 10.49 1.78
C GLU A 294 17.46 11.47 0.82
N THR A 295 18.76 11.71 1.00
CA THR A 295 19.55 12.62 0.17
C THR A 295 19.87 11.97 -1.15
N ASP A 296 20.30 10.71 -1.14
CA ASP A 296 20.62 9.96 -2.35
C ASP A 296 19.37 9.80 -3.21
N LEU A 297 18.26 9.35 -2.61
CA LEU A 297 16.99 9.18 -3.31
C LEU A 297 16.46 10.49 -3.92
N SER A 298 16.64 11.62 -3.23
CA SER A 298 16.19 12.93 -3.70
C SER A 298 17.14 13.59 -4.71
N ASN A 299 18.37 13.08 -4.85
CA ASN A 299 19.35 13.60 -5.81
C ASN A 299 19.25 12.93 -7.18
N LEU A 300 18.56 11.78 -7.28
CA LEU A 300 18.31 11.12 -8.57
C LEU A 300 17.60 12.07 -9.52
N ASP A 301 18.25 12.39 -10.64
CA ASP A 301 17.73 13.28 -11.69
C ASP A 301 17.75 12.55 -13.03
N PHE A 302 16.54 12.19 -13.50
CA PHE A 302 16.35 11.47 -14.76
C PHE A 302 16.07 12.40 -15.95
N THR A 303 16.25 13.72 -15.81
CA THR A 303 15.87 14.69 -16.85
C THR A 303 16.70 14.61 -18.14
N GLY A 304 17.82 13.87 -18.12
CA GLY A 304 18.58 13.48 -19.31
C GLY A 304 17.77 12.59 -20.27
N GLY A 305 16.79 11.85 -19.73
CA GLY A 305 15.82 11.04 -20.45
C GLY A 305 16.07 9.55 -20.27
N VAL A 306 15.02 8.83 -19.86
CA VAL A 306 15.02 7.37 -19.69
C VAL A 306 13.88 6.78 -20.52
N ALA A 307 14.24 5.93 -21.48
CA ALA A 307 13.29 5.33 -22.42
C ALA A 307 13.36 3.80 -22.40
N ASN A 308 12.21 3.18 -22.64
CA ASN A 308 12.04 1.73 -22.69
C ASN A 308 12.53 0.99 -21.44
N VAL A 309 12.30 1.57 -20.25
CA VAL A 309 12.58 0.95 -18.96
C VAL A 309 11.25 0.68 -18.26
N GLN A 310 10.97 -0.58 -17.91
CA GLN A 310 9.74 -0.98 -17.23
C GLN A 310 9.91 -0.97 -15.70
N THR A 311 11.13 -1.24 -15.23
CA THR A 311 11.48 -1.27 -13.81
C THR A 311 12.66 -0.36 -13.51
N LEU A 312 12.46 0.59 -12.59
CA LEU A 312 13.56 1.26 -11.89
C LEU A 312 13.80 0.47 -10.59
N ALA A 313 15.01 -0.07 -10.39
CA ALA A 313 15.37 -0.80 -9.18
C ALA A 313 16.42 -0.02 -8.39
N LEU A 314 16.24 0.05 -7.07
CA LEU A 314 17.22 0.59 -6.12
C LEU A 314 17.85 -0.59 -5.41
N ASN A 315 19.16 -0.74 -5.55
CA ASN A 315 19.88 -1.95 -5.13
C ASN A 315 20.03 -2.04 -3.60
N ASP A 316 20.24 -0.90 -2.93
CA ASP A 316 20.48 -0.84 -1.49
C ASP A 316 19.22 -0.66 -0.64
N ASP A 317 19.39 -0.89 0.66
CA ASP A 317 18.38 -0.61 1.69
C ASP A 317 18.29 0.91 1.93
N VAL A 318 17.09 1.46 1.75
CA VAL A 318 16.85 2.90 1.80
C VAL A 318 16.32 3.31 3.18
N PHE A 319 17.07 4.14 3.90
CA PHE A 319 16.69 4.65 5.22
C PHE A 319 16.39 6.15 5.21
N LEU A 320 15.14 6.52 5.51
CA LEU A 320 14.75 7.93 5.54
C LEU A 320 14.96 8.55 6.93
N ASN A 321 15.95 9.43 7.06
CA ASN A 321 16.12 10.28 8.26
C ASN A 321 15.45 11.66 8.11
N GLY A 322 15.05 11.98 6.88
CA GLY A 322 14.36 13.20 6.48
C GLY A 322 13.30 12.91 5.42
N LYS A 323 12.69 13.97 4.88
CA LYS A 323 11.76 13.81 3.75
C LYS A 323 12.55 13.53 2.48
N ALA A 324 12.08 12.58 1.68
CA ALA A 324 12.63 12.26 0.37
C ALA A 324 11.64 12.52 -0.75
N SER A 325 12.16 12.76 -1.95
CA SER A 325 11.38 12.95 -3.16
C SER A 325 11.99 12.17 -4.32
N LEU A 326 11.32 11.13 -4.78
CA LEU A 326 11.69 10.44 -6.02
C LEU A 326 10.98 11.15 -7.20
N ASP A 327 11.74 11.89 -8.00
CA ASP A 327 11.22 12.57 -9.19
C ASP A 327 11.43 11.73 -10.45
N LEU A 328 10.35 11.16 -10.99
CA LEU A 328 10.37 10.31 -12.18
C LEU A 328 10.31 11.11 -13.48
N THR A 329 10.49 12.45 -13.41
CA THR A 329 10.56 13.29 -14.60
C THR A 329 11.71 12.88 -15.50
N GLY A 330 11.39 12.43 -16.71
CA GLY A 330 12.37 11.99 -17.72
C GLY A 330 12.12 10.57 -18.20
N PHE A 331 11.41 9.76 -17.41
CA PHE A 331 10.87 8.48 -17.85
C PHE A 331 9.78 8.66 -18.92
N ASP A 332 9.67 7.68 -19.81
CA ASP A 332 8.55 7.55 -20.74
C ASP A 332 7.35 6.82 -20.12
N GLU A 333 6.32 6.56 -20.94
CA GLU A 333 5.09 5.90 -20.50
C GLU A 333 5.26 4.39 -20.21
N ASN A 334 6.45 3.82 -20.37
CA ASN A 334 6.70 2.39 -20.15
C ASN A 334 7.01 2.05 -18.69
N LEU A 335 7.47 3.01 -17.87
CA LEU A 335 7.77 2.75 -16.47
C LEU A 335 6.51 2.30 -15.72
N SER A 336 6.54 1.10 -15.15
CA SER A 336 5.41 0.55 -14.39
C SER A 336 5.77 0.18 -12.95
N THR A 337 7.07 0.02 -12.66
CA THR A 337 7.54 -0.48 -11.36
C THR A 337 8.73 0.34 -10.84
N VAL A 338 8.68 0.72 -9.56
CA VAL A 338 9.85 1.09 -8.77
C VAL A 338 10.07 -0.01 -7.74
N LEU A 339 11.25 -0.63 -7.75
CA LEU A 339 11.64 -1.72 -6.86
C LEU A 339 12.67 -1.23 -5.84
N PHE A 340 12.41 -1.46 -4.56
CA PHE A 340 13.37 -1.33 -3.46
C PHE A 340 13.89 -2.75 -3.15
N ASP A 341 15.09 -3.11 -3.61
CA ASP A 341 15.53 -4.51 -3.55
C ASP A 341 15.82 -4.97 -2.11
N GLU A 342 16.62 -4.22 -1.36
CA GLU A 342 16.92 -4.53 0.04
C GLU A 342 15.95 -3.87 1.05
N GLY A 343 14.99 -3.06 0.59
CA GLY A 343 13.92 -2.51 1.42
C GLY A 343 13.85 -0.98 1.49
N LEU A 344 12.82 -0.49 2.19
CA LEU A 344 12.61 0.92 2.51
C LEU A 344 12.13 1.03 3.96
N ASP A 345 12.92 1.70 4.80
CA ASP A 345 12.52 2.14 6.14
C ASP A 345 12.30 3.66 6.11
N GLY A 346 11.03 4.05 6.12
CA GLY A 346 10.60 5.44 6.14
C GLY A 346 10.79 6.13 7.50
N ASN A 347 10.88 5.38 8.61
CA ASN A 347 11.02 5.92 9.97
C ASN A 347 10.04 7.09 10.26
N ALA A 348 8.79 6.92 9.83
CA ALA A 348 7.71 7.91 9.82
C ALA A 348 8.13 9.22 9.12
N LYS A 349 8.73 9.10 7.93
CA LYS A 349 9.12 10.23 7.08
C LYS A 349 8.43 10.15 5.73
N GLU A 350 8.32 11.33 5.13
CA GLU A 350 7.66 11.50 3.85
C GLU A 350 8.51 10.97 2.71
N LEU A 351 7.90 10.10 1.88
CA LEU A 351 8.34 9.79 0.54
C LEU A 351 7.34 10.36 -0.46
N ALA A 352 7.77 11.35 -1.25
CA ALA A 352 6.99 11.87 -2.37
C ALA A 352 7.44 11.23 -3.68
N VAL A 353 6.50 10.69 -4.47
CA VAL A 353 6.76 10.15 -5.81
C VAL A 353 6.20 11.12 -6.85
N ASN A 354 7.08 11.90 -7.49
CA ASN A 354 6.70 12.98 -8.40
C ASN A 354 6.75 12.57 -9.87
N SER A 355 5.89 13.19 -10.68
CA SER A 355 5.73 12.90 -12.12
C SER A 355 5.59 11.41 -12.49
N PRO A 356 4.86 10.58 -11.72
CA PRO A 356 4.72 9.17 -12.03
C PRO A 356 3.76 8.93 -13.21
N ASN A 357 3.83 7.74 -13.77
CA ASN A 357 2.78 7.22 -14.64
C ASN A 357 1.48 7.01 -13.83
N ALA A 358 0.34 7.06 -14.51
CA ALA A 358 -0.97 6.97 -13.85
C ALA A 358 -1.18 5.63 -13.13
N ASP A 359 -0.57 4.56 -13.64
CA ASP A 359 -0.53 3.24 -13.04
C ASP A 359 0.92 2.99 -12.60
N LEU A 360 1.14 2.75 -11.31
CA LEU A 360 2.47 2.50 -10.76
C LEU A 360 2.44 1.39 -9.71
N THR A 361 3.46 0.54 -9.74
CA THR A 361 3.76 -0.41 -8.67
C THR A 361 4.99 0.06 -7.91
N LEU A 362 4.87 0.21 -6.58
CA LEU A 362 6.00 0.27 -5.67
C LEU A 362 6.21 -1.14 -5.13
N ALA A 363 7.37 -1.73 -5.38
CA ALA A 363 7.69 -3.08 -4.95
C ALA A 363 8.86 -3.06 -3.96
N SER A 364 8.87 -4.00 -3.02
CA SER A 364 10.02 -4.26 -2.16
C SER A 364 10.23 -5.77 -2.00
N ASN A 365 11.48 -6.23 -2.11
CA ASN A 365 11.81 -7.64 -1.88
C ASN A 365 12.10 -7.95 -0.40
N ASP A 366 12.39 -6.94 0.42
CA ASP A 366 12.40 -7.05 1.88
C ASP A 366 11.20 -6.33 2.48
N SER A 367 11.34 -5.09 2.94
CA SER A 367 10.30 -4.36 3.67
C SER A 367 9.94 -3.01 3.04
N PHE A 368 8.77 -2.48 3.38
CA PHE A 368 8.34 -1.11 3.04
C PHE A 368 7.62 -0.58 4.28
N GLU A 369 8.38 0.02 5.21
CA GLU A 369 7.93 0.23 6.59
C GLU A 369 7.96 1.71 7.00
N ASP A 370 7.04 2.11 7.87
CA ASP A 370 6.96 3.43 8.49
C ASP A 370 7.00 4.60 7.48
N VAL A 371 6.28 4.50 6.36
CA VAL A 371 6.33 5.50 5.27
C VAL A 371 5.11 6.44 5.28
N ASP A 372 5.36 7.75 5.32
CA ASP A 372 4.35 8.77 4.97
C ASP A 372 4.35 8.94 3.43
N LEU A 373 3.44 8.28 2.72
CA LEU A 373 3.49 8.19 1.25
C LEU A 373 2.68 9.29 0.56
N HIS A 374 3.34 10.05 -0.32
CA HIS A 374 2.73 11.06 -1.19
C HIS A 374 2.77 10.61 -2.66
N THR A 375 1.59 10.35 -3.24
CA THR A 375 1.44 9.67 -4.54
C THR A 375 1.35 10.59 -5.75
N ASN A 376 1.39 11.91 -5.56
CA ASN A 376 1.49 12.99 -6.55
C ASN A 376 1.24 12.60 -8.02
N GLY A 377 -0.03 12.40 -8.39
CA GLY A 377 -0.44 12.19 -9.78
C GLY A 377 -0.73 10.75 -10.19
N ILE A 378 -0.46 9.77 -9.32
CA ILE A 378 -0.86 8.36 -9.52
C ILE A 378 -2.39 8.24 -9.44
N THR A 379 -2.97 7.43 -10.32
CA THR A 379 -4.40 7.07 -10.32
C THR A 379 -4.62 5.68 -9.74
N ASN A 380 -3.79 4.71 -10.11
CA ASN A 380 -3.83 3.35 -9.56
C ASN A 380 -2.45 3.00 -8.99
N LEU A 381 -2.39 2.88 -7.66
CA LEU A 381 -1.18 2.49 -6.95
C LEU A 381 -1.29 1.04 -6.48
N THR A 382 -0.26 0.25 -6.79
CA THR A 382 -0.02 -1.04 -6.14
C THR A 382 1.25 -0.96 -5.30
N VAL A 383 1.19 -1.40 -4.05
CA VAL A 383 2.37 -1.59 -3.19
C VAL A 383 2.51 -3.08 -2.91
N ASN A 384 3.62 -3.69 -3.34
CA ASN A 384 3.87 -5.12 -3.22
C ASN A 384 5.14 -5.37 -2.41
N VAL A 385 5.04 -6.12 -1.31
CA VAL A 385 6.19 -6.47 -0.47
C VAL A 385 6.32 -7.99 -0.40
N THR A 386 7.44 -8.53 -0.87
CA THR A 386 7.72 -9.98 -0.89
C THR A 386 8.76 -10.40 0.16
N GLY A 387 8.61 -9.96 1.41
CA GLY A 387 9.56 -10.25 2.47
C GLY A 387 9.05 -9.91 3.88
N GLY A 388 9.39 -8.72 4.36
CA GLY A 388 9.07 -8.13 5.66
C GLY A 388 7.68 -7.48 5.72
N ASN A 389 7.58 -6.37 6.44
CA ASN A 389 6.31 -5.68 6.67
C ASN A 389 6.02 -4.65 5.58
N LEU A 390 4.74 -4.36 5.40
CA LEU A 390 4.23 -3.26 4.61
C LEU A 390 3.53 -2.31 5.57
N ASP A 391 4.06 -1.13 5.82
CA ASP A 391 3.49 -0.14 6.72
C ASP A 391 3.52 1.26 6.09
N ILE A 392 2.32 1.79 5.87
CA ILE A 392 2.09 3.16 5.41
C ILE A 392 1.43 3.92 6.56
N ASP A 393 2.25 4.65 7.33
CA ASP A 393 1.84 5.47 8.47
C ASP A 393 0.85 6.59 8.07
N GLN A 394 0.95 7.04 6.82
CA GLN A 394 0.06 8.07 6.29
C GLN A 394 0.04 8.07 4.77
N LEU A 395 -1.14 8.29 4.18
CA LEU A 395 -1.32 8.43 2.74
C LEU A 395 -1.78 9.85 2.34
N SER A 396 -1.12 10.43 1.35
CA SER A 396 -1.59 11.63 0.65
C SER A 396 -1.59 11.45 -0.86
N SER A 397 -2.58 12.02 -1.53
CA SER A 397 -2.58 12.16 -3.00
C SER A 397 -2.46 13.62 -3.47
N LYS A 398 -2.27 14.53 -2.52
CA LYS A 398 -2.12 15.96 -2.79
C LYS A 398 -0.68 16.29 -3.15
N GLU A 399 -0.48 16.90 -4.31
CA GLU A 399 0.82 17.50 -4.61
C GLU A 399 1.16 18.61 -3.61
N PRO A 400 2.39 18.62 -3.04
CA PRO A 400 2.88 19.74 -2.25
C PRO A 400 2.73 21.02 -3.06
N ASP A 401 2.21 22.08 -2.43
CA ASP A 401 1.95 23.36 -3.10
C ASP A 401 3.27 24.06 -3.49
N VAL A 402 3.88 23.68 -4.62
CA VAL A 402 5.18 24.24 -5.05
C VAL A 402 5.00 25.65 -5.67
N ASP A 403 3.80 26.03 -6.12
CA ASP A 403 3.56 27.28 -6.87
C ASP A 403 2.21 28.00 -6.61
N GLY A 404 1.45 27.63 -5.58
CA GLY A 404 0.14 28.20 -5.27
C GLY A 404 -1.01 27.67 -6.13
N VAL A 405 -0.78 26.57 -6.86
CA VAL A 405 -1.78 25.87 -7.70
C VAL A 405 -1.86 24.45 -7.19
N ALA A 406 -2.81 24.19 -6.29
CA ALA A 406 -3.15 22.83 -5.90
C ALA A 406 -3.48 22.01 -7.15
N VAL A 407 -2.75 20.93 -7.38
CA VAL A 407 -3.13 19.89 -8.33
C VAL A 407 -4.07 18.97 -7.58
N ASP A 408 -5.25 18.72 -8.16
CA ASP A 408 -6.27 17.88 -7.55
C ASP A 408 -5.69 16.47 -7.27
N ALA A 409 -6.08 15.88 -6.14
CA ALA A 409 -5.89 14.46 -5.83
C ALA A 409 -6.21 13.60 -7.07
N LYS A 410 -5.50 12.51 -7.30
CA LYS A 410 -5.77 11.62 -8.45
C LYS A 410 -5.93 10.15 -8.10
N LEU A 411 -5.51 9.73 -6.92
CA LEU A 411 -5.51 8.33 -6.54
C LEU A 411 -6.97 7.84 -6.46
N GLU A 412 -7.33 6.87 -7.29
CA GLU A 412 -8.65 6.24 -7.33
C GLU A 412 -8.61 4.82 -6.73
N THR A 413 -7.50 4.09 -6.94
CA THR A 413 -7.33 2.71 -6.45
C THR A 413 -6.01 2.56 -5.69
N LEU A 414 -6.07 1.96 -4.50
CA LEU A 414 -4.93 1.51 -3.73
C LEU A 414 -5.00 0.00 -3.49
N THR A 415 -3.95 -0.72 -3.90
CA THR A 415 -3.78 -2.15 -3.60
C THR A 415 -2.49 -2.35 -2.81
N LEU A 416 -2.59 -2.97 -1.64
CA LEU A 416 -1.48 -3.34 -0.78
C LEU A 416 -1.40 -4.86 -0.72
N THR A 417 -0.25 -5.43 -1.07
CA THR A 417 0.00 -6.87 -1.02
C THR A 417 1.27 -7.14 -0.25
N GLN A 418 1.15 -7.83 0.86
CA GLN A 418 2.26 -8.30 1.67
C GLN A 418 2.31 -9.84 1.61
N THR A 419 3.42 -10.37 1.13
CA THR A 419 3.68 -11.82 1.08
C THR A 419 5.03 -12.14 1.73
N ALA A 420 5.01 -12.70 2.94
CA ALA A 420 6.21 -13.17 3.62
C ALA A 420 6.34 -14.69 3.57
N ASP A 421 7.55 -15.18 3.89
CA ASP A 421 7.68 -16.53 4.43
C ASP A 421 6.86 -16.63 5.74
N PRO A 422 5.97 -17.63 5.89
CA PRO A 422 5.15 -17.80 7.10
C PRO A 422 5.96 -17.98 8.40
N LEU A 423 7.28 -18.16 8.31
CA LEU A 423 8.19 -18.19 9.47
C LEU A 423 8.58 -16.80 9.98
N VAL A 424 8.29 -15.73 9.25
CA VAL A 424 8.59 -14.35 9.62
C VAL A 424 7.27 -13.67 10.03
N SER A 425 7.24 -13.10 11.24
CA SER A 425 6.12 -12.25 11.64
C SER A 425 6.07 -11.06 10.68
N SER A 426 4.97 -10.96 9.93
CA SER A 426 4.77 -9.90 8.97
C SER A 426 3.38 -9.30 9.09
N TYR A 427 3.22 -8.07 8.63
CA TYR A 427 1.92 -7.42 8.58
C TYR A 427 1.82 -6.42 7.41
N SER A 428 0.59 -6.11 7.03
CA SER A 428 0.25 -4.93 6.23
C SER A 428 -0.52 -3.94 7.12
N ALA A 429 -0.05 -2.72 7.24
CA ALA A 429 -0.74 -1.62 7.90
C ALA A 429 -0.89 -0.43 6.94
N LEU A 430 -2.06 0.20 7.00
CA LEU A 430 -2.38 1.42 6.28
C LEU A 430 -3.15 2.34 7.23
N ASP A 431 -2.55 3.47 7.51
CA ASP A 431 -3.15 4.55 8.29
C ASP A 431 -3.45 5.74 7.37
N ILE A 432 -4.65 6.30 7.51
CA ILE A 432 -5.09 7.49 6.80
C ILE A 432 -5.79 8.44 7.77
N THR A 433 -5.14 9.56 8.07
CA THR A 433 -5.80 10.72 8.68
C THR A 433 -6.15 11.72 7.58
N SER A 434 -7.41 11.73 7.15
CA SER A 434 -7.87 12.61 6.06
C SER A 434 -8.12 14.03 6.57
N ASP A 435 -7.42 15.00 5.98
CA ASP A 435 -7.57 16.41 6.27
C ASP A 435 -7.15 17.31 5.09
N ALA A 436 -6.94 18.60 5.34
CA ALA A 436 -6.60 19.54 4.28
C ALA A 436 -5.19 19.33 3.68
N ASP A 437 -4.28 18.69 4.41
CA ASP A 437 -2.91 18.39 3.98
C ASP A 437 -2.79 16.97 3.41
N TYR A 438 -3.69 16.06 3.80
CA TYR A 438 -3.79 14.67 3.33
C TYR A 438 -5.10 14.42 2.58
N ASP A 439 -5.14 14.88 1.34
CA ASP A 439 -6.31 14.77 0.45
C ASP A 439 -6.35 13.39 -0.21
N ILE A 440 -7.45 12.68 0.00
CA ILE A 440 -7.77 11.41 -0.66
C ILE A 440 -9.16 11.45 -1.32
N SER A 441 -9.61 12.65 -1.72
CA SER A 441 -10.94 12.95 -2.26
C SER A 441 -11.38 12.12 -3.47
N ASN A 442 -10.44 11.50 -4.19
CA ASN A 442 -10.73 10.65 -5.34
C ASN A 442 -10.58 9.16 -5.07
N LEU A 443 -10.12 8.75 -3.89
CA LEU A 443 -9.89 7.35 -3.56
C LEU A 443 -11.23 6.63 -3.48
N GLN A 444 -11.41 5.61 -4.32
CA GLN A 444 -12.64 4.84 -4.47
C GLN A 444 -12.53 3.43 -3.91
N THR A 445 -11.36 2.81 -4.00
CA THR A 445 -11.13 1.42 -3.60
C THR A 445 -9.83 1.26 -2.85
N ILE A 446 -9.90 0.56 -1.71
CA ILE A 446 -8.73 0.08 -0.96
C ILE A 446 -8.82 -1.45 -0.87
N THR A 447 -7.74 -2.13 -1.25
CA THR A 447 -7.56 -3.57 -1.01
C THR A 447 -6.25 -3.78 -0.29
N SER A 448 -6.28 -4.35 0.92
CA SER A 448 -5.10 -4.76 1.67
C SER A 448 -5.13 -6.27 1.86
N THR A 449 -4.08 -6.96 1.43
CA THR A 449 -3.90 -8.41 1.59
C THR A 449 -2.54 -8.68 2.22
N ALA A 450 -2.50 -9.41 3.34
CA ALA A 450 -1.27 -9.82 4.00
C ALA A 450 -1.23 -11.34 4.20
N THR A 451 -0.02 -11.91 4.18
CA THR A 451 0.16 -13.28 4.64
C THR A 451 0.01 -13.34 6.15
N GLY A 452 0.69 -12.45 6.87
CA GLY A 452 0.47 -12.22 8.31
C GLY A 452 -0.74 -11.31 8.56
N SER A 453 -0.67 -10.41 9.55
CA SER A 453 -1.83 -9.57 9.90
C SER A 453 -2.08 -8.44 8.90
N ALA A 454 -3.33 -8.03 8.69
CA ALA A 454 -3.68 -6.88 7.85
C ALA A 454 -4.50 -5.85 8.65
N SER A 455 -4.17 -4.56 8.53
CA SER A 455 -4.86 -3.47 9.22
C SER A 455 -5.08 -2.29 8.29
N VAL A 456 -6.28 -1.74 8.30
CA VAL A 456 -6.63 -0.48 7.63
C VAL A 456 -7.35 0.43 8.62
N GLU A 457 -6.78 1.61 8.88
CA GLU A 457 -7.36 2.65 9.72
C GLU A 457 -7.58 3.93 8.91
N ILE A 458 -8.81 4.45 8.93
CA ILE A 458 -9.17 5.71 8.25
C ILE A 458 -9.90 6.61 9.25
N ASP A 459 -9.24 7.71 9.63
CA ASP A 459 -9.81 8.81 10.43
C ASP A 459 -10.19 9.99 9.52
N ALA A 460 -11.49 10.14 9.31
CA ALA A 460 -12.14 11.25 8.61
C ALA A 460 -12.97 12.13 9.56
N SER A 461 -12.64 12.15 10.85
CA SER A 461 -13.37 12.96 11.85
C SER A 461 -13.08 14.47 11.75
N GLY A 462 -12.04 14.84 11.01
CA GLY A 462 -11.62 16.22 10.77
C GLY A 462 -12.63 17.04 9.96
N PRO A 463 -12.70 18.37 10.16
CA PRO A 463 -13.65 19.24 9.45
C PRO A 463 -13.37 19.41 7.95
N ASN A 464 -12.21 18.99 7.48
CA ASN A 464 -11.79 19.05 6.08
C ASN A 464 -11.48 17.66 5.52
N ALA A 465 -11.92 16.59 6.20
CA ALA A 465 -11.76 15.23 5.69
C ALA A 465 -12.55 15.06 4.38
N ASP A 466 -12.02 14.24 3.49
CA ASP A 466 -12.45 14.09 2.10
C ASP A 466 -12.49 12.62 1.66
N VAL A 467 -13.15 11.76 2.43
CA VAL A 467 -13.32 10.33 2.10
C VAL A 467 -14.58 10.03 1.28
N ASN A 468 -15.20 11.06 0.71
CA ASN A 468 -16.58 10.97 0.17
C ASN A 468 -16.68 10.18 -1.14
N SER A 469 -15.56 9.78 -1.74
CA SER A 469 -15.52 8.97 -2.96
C SER A 469 -15.27 7.48 -2.68
N LEU A 470 -14.92 7.11 -1.45
CA LEU A 470 -14.56 5.74 -1.09
C LEU A 470 -15.81 4.85 -1.16
N THR A 471 -15.78 3.85 -2.05
CA THR A 471 -16.90 2.93 -2.30
C THR A 471 -16.68 1.54 -1.75
N SER A 472 -15.43 1.11 -1.64
CA SER A 472 -15.08 -0.25 -1.21
C SER A 472 -13.79 -0.30 -0.41
N VAL A 473 -13.81 -1.06 0.69
CA VAL A 473 -12.62 -1.42 1.48
C VAL A 473 -12.60 -2.93 1.68
N SER A 474 -11.47 -3.57 1.35
CA SER A 474 -11.24 -4.99 1.58
C SER A 474 -9.95 -5.18 2.38
N VAL A 475 -10.04 -5.90 3.50
CA VAL A 475 -8.90 -6.26 4.35
C VAL A 475 -8.84 -7.78 4.45
N THR A 476 -7.71 -8.39 4.10
CA THR A 476 -7.55 -9.84 4.08
C THR A 476 -6.23 -10.26 4.69
N SER A 477 -6.29 -11.18 5.64
CA SER A 477 -5.14 -11.90 6.22
C SER A 477 -5.31 -13.40 5.97
N THR A 478 -4.23 -14.09 5.61
CA THR A 478 -4.26 -15.55 5.35
C THR A 478 -3.65 -16.43 6.45
N ASP A 479 -2.97 -15.84 7.44
CA ASP A 479 -2.28 -16.54 8.54
C ASP A 479 -2.22 -15.65 9.80
N GLY A 480 -3.19 -14.74 9.97
CA GLY A 480 -3.23 -13.81 11.10
C GLY A 480 -4.55 -13.02 11.20
N ASP A 481 -4.49 -11.92 11.94
CA ASP A 481 -5.65 -11.05 12.20
C ASP A 481 -5.92 -10.09 11.04
N ALA A 482 -7.18 -9.70 10.84
CA ALA A 482 -7.58 -8.62 9.93
C ALA A 482 -8.36 -7.54 10.69
N THR A 483 -7.95 -6.27 10.55
CA THR A 483 -8.54 -5.14 11.27
C THR A 483 -8.99 -4.04 10.32
N LEU A 484 -10.22 -3.54 10.52
CA LEU A 484 -10.77 -2.37 9.83
C LEU A 484 -11.31 -1.37 10.86
N ASN A 485 -10.72 -0.18 10.90
CA ASN A 485 -11.16 0.93 11.73
C ASN A 485 -11.58 2.11 10.83
N LEU A 486 -12.85 2.50 10.83
CA LEU A 486 -13.34 3.69 10.11
C LEU A 486 -13.96 4.67 11.10
N THR A 487 -13.47 5.90 11.13
CA THR A 487 -14.03 6.97 11.96
C THR A 487 -14.41 8.17 11.10
N GLY A 488 -15.71 8.45 10.96
CA GLY A 488 -16.21 9.64 10.28
C GLY A 488 -16.41 10.83 11.22
N ARG A 489 -17.01 11.90 10.68
CA ARG A 489 -17.30 13.09 11.46
C ARG A 489 -18.62 12.91 12.19
N ALA A 490 -18.59 12.93 13.51
CA ALA A 490 -19.79 12.78 14.34
C ALA A 490 -20.94 13.74 13.96
N GLY A 491 -22.15 13.17 13.87
CA GLY A 491 -23.40 13.90 13.73
C GLY A 491 -23.80 14.70 14.98
N SER A 492 -24.99 15.29 14.94
CA SER A 492 -25.56 16.02 16.07
C SER A 492 -26.81 15.32 16.62
N ALA A 493 -26.78 15.02 17.91
CA ALA A 493 -27.91 14.44 18.64
C ALA A 493 -29.10 15.41 18.69
N ALA A 494 -30.31 14.85 18.78
CA ALA A 494 -31.52 15.64 18.96
C ALA A 494 -31.49 16.40 20.29
N VAL A 495 -31.67 17.72 20.24
CA VAL A 495 -31.77 18.55 21.45
C VAL A 495 -33.25 18.84 21.73
N ALA A 496 -33.72 18.40 22.89
CA ALA A 496 -35.10 18.62 23.30
C ALA A 496 -35.44 20.12 23.38
N GLY A 497 -36.59 20.45 22.81
CA GLY A 497 -37.22 21.76 22.89
C GLY A 497 -37.51 22.23 24.32
N VAL A 498 -36.67 23.08 24.92
CA VAL A 498 -36.95 23.68 26.23
C VAL A 498 -37.28 25.16 26.09
N ARG A 499 -38.55 25.50 26.35
CA ARG A 499 -39.01 26.88 26.48
C ARG A 499 -38.81 27.36 27.91
N GLN A 500 -37.68 28.03 28.16
CA GLN A 500 -37.40 28.68 29.43
C GLN A 500 -38.00 30.10 29.46
N VAL A 501 -39.01 30.29 30.30
CA VAL A 501 -39.63 31.59 30.54
C VAL A 501 -39.27 32.07 31.94
N GLU A 502 -38.76 33.29 32.04
CA GLU A 502 -38.42 33.95 33.29
C GLU A 502 -39.32 35.16 33.51
N GLN A 503 -39.80 35.33 34.73
CA GLN A 503 -40.58 36.49 35.11
C GLN A 503 -39.95 37.21 36.28
N PHE A 504 -39.88 38.53 36.17
CA PHE A 504 -39.48 39.41 37.26
C PHE A 504 -40.27 40.71 37.21
N VAL A 505 -40.30 41.41 38.34
CA VAL A 505 -41.04 42.68 38.47
C VAL A 505 -40.05 43.84 38.53
N VAL A 506 -40.34 44.93 37.84
CA VAL A 506 -39.61 46.19 37.92
C VAL A 506 -40.43 47.18 38.73
N ASN A 507 -40.04 47.45 39.98
CA ASN A 507 -40.74 48.40 40.86
C ASN A 507 -39.85 49.62 41.12
N VAL A 508 -40.29 50.78 40.65
CA VAL A 508 -39.67 52.08 40.90
C VAL A 508 -40.48 52.85 41.96
N GLY A 509 -39.85 53.77 42.68
CA GLY A 509 -40.40 54.43 43.87
C GLY A 509 -41.65 55.29 43.65
N ASN A 510 -42.25 55.77 44.74
CA ASN A 510 -43.59 56.38 44.69
C ASN A 510 -43.64 57.91 44.40
N SER A 511 -42.54 58.58 44.00
CA SER A 511 -42.59 60.02 43.68
C SER A 511 -41.42 60.57 42.83
N GLY A 512 -41.73 61.30 41.76
CA GLY A 512 -40.78 62.10 40.94
C GLY A 512 -40.51 61.52 39.55
N THR A 513 -39.67 62.20 38.75
CA THR A 513 -39.04 61.59 37.54
C THR A 513 -38.09 60.50 38.02
N GLN A 514 -38.18 59.31 37.45
CA GLN A 514 -37.36 58.17 37.83
C GLN A 514 -36.61 57.64 36.62
N ALA A 515 -35.32 57.39 36.82
CA ALA A 515 -34.48 56.83 35.79
C ALA A 515 -33.33 56.07 36.44
N GLY A 516 -32.79 55.10 35.73
CA GLY A 516 -31.69 54.29 36.19
C GLY A 516 -31.31 53.24 35.16
N ASN A 517 -30.39 52.38 35.58
CA ASN A 517 -29.92 51.25 34.79
C ASN A 517 -30.05 49.96 35.60
N ILE A 518 -30.52 48.90 34.95
CA ILE A 518 -30.48 47.53 35.46
C ILE A 518 -29.59 46.71 34.54
N VAL A 519 -28.57 46.09 35.13
CA VAL A 519 -27.61 45.24 34.45
C VAL A 519 -27.92 43.79 34.78
N PHE A 520 -28.22 43.02 33.75
CA PHE A 520 -28.47 41.59 33.80
C PHE A 520 -27.25 40.80 33.33
N THR A 521 -27.05 39.61 33.88
CA THR A 521 -25.94 38.71 33.54
C THR A 521 -26.41 37.27 33.56
N SER A 522 -25.91 36.45 32.64
CA SER A 522 -26.05 35.00 32.65
C SER A 522 -24.85 34.43 31.90
N GLY A 523 -24.39 33.23 32.29
CA GLY A 523 -23.34 32.52 31.55
C GLY A 523 -23.72 32.21 30.09
N ASP A 524 -25.03 32.23 29.79
CA ASP A 524 -25.57 31.88 28.47
C ASP A 524 -25.90 33.06 27.57
N LEU A 525 -25.68 34.30 28.02
CA LEU A 525 -25.80 35.47 27.13
C LEU A 525 -24.57 35.54 26.23
N THR A 526 -24.75 35.73 24.92
CA THR A 526 -23.66 35.90 23.94
C THR A 526 -22.75 37.08 24.30
N GLY A 527 -23.31 38.13 24.91
CA GLY A 527 -22.55 39.27 25.45
C GLY A 527 -22.16 39.17 26.93
N GLY A 528 -22.55 38.09 27.62
CA GLY A 528 -22.42 37.87 29.07
C GLY A 528 -23.22 38.83 29.97
N VAL A 529 -23.56 40.03 29.47
CA VAL A 529 -24.20 41.11 30.21
C VAL A 529 -25.15 41.89 29.29
N ILE A 530 -26.35 42.23 29.78
CA ILE A 530 -27.24 43.22 29.14
C ILE A 530 -27.50 44.36 30.12
N ALA A 531 -27.16 45.59 29.72
CA ALA A 531 -27.52 46.79 30.46
C ALA A 531 -28.80 47.39 29.88
N THR A 532 -29.77 47.67 30.74
CA THR A 532 -31.08 48.21 30.36
C THR A 532 -31.28 49.55 31.04
N ASP A 533 -31.63 50.57 30.26
CA ASP A 533 -31.93 51.90 30.80
C ASP A 533 -33.45 52.05 30.90
N TYR A 534 -33.95 52.47 32.05
CA TYR A 534 -35.37 52.81 32.22
C TYR A 534 -35.53 54.30 32.48
N SER A 535 -36.56 54.90 31.89
CA SER A 535 -36.87 56.31 32.13
C SER A 535 -38.36 56.56 32.15
N GLU A 536 -38.86 56.99 33.31
CA GLU A 536 -40.26 57.34 33.47
C GLU A 536 -40.45 58.76 33.97
N ASN A 537 -41.34 59.47 33.29
CA ASN A 537 -41.72 60.84 33.61
C ASN A 537 -43.17 60.81 34.11
N GLY A 538 -43.35 60.82 35.44
CA GLY A 538 -44.66 60.71 36.09
C GLY A 538 -45.67 61.73 35.55
N GLY A 539 -46.54 61.28 34.65
CA GLY A 539 -47.65 62.08 34.15
C GLY A 539 -48.75 62.16 35.20
N PHE A 540 -49.31 63.36 35.41
CA PHE A 540 -50.31 63.68 36.45
C PHE A 540 -51.59 62.80 36.45
N PHE A 541 -51.80 61.95 35.44
CA PHE A 541 -53.00 61.11 35.27
C PHE A 541 -52.74 59.61 35.23
N ASP A 542 -51.50 59.13 35.39
CA ASP A 542 -51.16 57.70 35.33
C ASP A 542 -50.54 57.21 36.65
N PRO A 543 -51.24 56.39 37.45
CA PRO A 543 -50.79 56.02 38.79
C PRO A 543 -49.83 54.84 38.87
N THR A 544 -49.45 54.16 37.77
CA THR A 544 -48.57 52.98 37.84
C THR A 544 -47.23 53.20 37.13
N HIS A 545 -46.33 53.91 37.82
CA HIS A 545 -44.98 54.30 37.36
C HIS A 545 -44.03 53.11 37.07
N ASP A 546 -44.46 51.93 37.50
CA ASP A 546 -43.71 50.70 37.37
C ASP A 546 -43.87 50.10 35.95
N ASN A 547 -44.95 50.45 35.24
CA ASN A 547 -45.35 49.80 34.00
C ASN A 547 -44.52 50.27 32.79
N GLY A 548 -44.23 51.56 32.66
CA GLY A 548 -43.36 52.09 31.62
C GLY A 548 -41.90 51.78 31.88
N SER A 549 -41.45 51.78 33.15
CA SER A 549 -40.11 51.32 33.51
C SER A 549 -39.89 49.84 33.15
N ALA A 550 -40.87 48.98 33.42
CA ALA A 550 -40.84 47.57 33.00
C ALA A 550 -40.83 47.42 31.47
N ARG A 551 -41.57 48.26 30.75
CA ARG A 551 -41.58 48.25 29.28
C ARG A 551 -40.22 48.63 28.69
N ASP A 552 -39.56 49.64 29.23
CA ASP A 552 -38.24 50.05 28.77
C ASP A 552 -37.23 48.90 28.94
N VAL A 553 -37.22 48.27 30.13
CA VAL A 553 -36.40 47.10 30.43
C VAL A 553 -36.72 45.92 29.49
N ALA A 554 -37.99 45.65 29.23
CA ALA A 554 -38.40 44.59 28.32
C ALA A 554 -37.95 44.87 26.87
N ASN A 555 -38.06 46.11 26.40
CA ASN A 555 -37.60 46.48 25.06
C ASN A 555 -36.10 46.30 24.88
N ASP A 556 -35.31 46.69 25.90
CA ASP A 556 -33.85 46.53 25.87
C ASP A 556 -33.44 45.05 25.92
N LEU A 557 -34.11 44.23 26.74
CA LEU A 557 -33.89 42.78 26.75
C LEU A 557 -34.31 42.12 25.42
N ASN A 558 -35.43 42.54 24.84
CA ASN A 558 -35.94 42.05 23.55
C ASN A 558 -35.11 42.52 22.34
N ALA A 559 -34.15 43.43 22.54
CA ALA A 559 -33.19 43.81 21.52
C ALA A 559 -31.98 42.87 21.47
N SER A 560 -31.82 41.99 22.46
CA SER A 560 -30.83 40.91 22.42
C SER A 560 -31.27 39.84 21.42
N ALA A 561 -30.32 39.21 20.73
CA ALA A 561 -30.61 38.02 19.93
C ALA A 561 -31.06 36.87 20.86
N ASP A 562 -30.36 36.69 21.97
CA ASP A 562 -30.59 35.55 22.89
C ASP A 562 -31.96 35.55 23.61
N LEU A 563 -32.72 36.66 23.58
CA LEU A 563 -33.92 36.85 24.42
C LEU A 563 -35.09 37.53 23.66
N SER A 564 -36.30 37.05 23.93
CA SER A 564 -37.57 37.74 23.66
C SER A 564 -38.19 38.19 24.97
N ALA A 565 -38.40 39.50 25.15
CA ALA A 565 -38.92 40.05 26.40
C ALA A 565 -40.15 40.94 26.18
N SER A 566 -41.12 40.84 27.09
CA SER A 566 -42.39 41.56 26.98
C SER A 566 -42.96 41.94 28.34
N VAL A 567 -43.85 42.92 28.32
CA VAL A 567 -44.72 43.27 29.45
C VAL A 567 -46.19 43.12 29.03
N PRO A 568 -47.09 42.66 29.92
CA PRO A 568 -48.51 42.59 29.61
C PRO A 568 -49.06 43.97 29.21
N ASN A 569 -49.71 44.08 28.05
CA ASN A 569 -50.24 45.36 27.56
C ASN A 569 -51.64 45.22 26.92
N VAL A 570 -52.37 46.32 26.82
CA VAL A 570 -53.59 46.47 26.00
C VAL A 570 -53.46 47.74 25.17
N LEU A 571 -53.52 47.61 23.85
CA LEU A 571 -53.32 48.73 22.90
C LEU A 571 -51.98 49.46 23.13
N ASP A 572 -50.89 48.71 23.36
CA ASP A 572 -49.54 49.21 23.66
C ASP A 572 -49.39 49.97 24.99
N PHE A 573 -50.44 49.95 25.84
CA PHE A 573 -50.36 50.45 27.21
C PHE A 573 -50.01 49.31 28.17
N PRO A 574 -48.84 49.35 28.85
CA PRO A 574 -48.47 48.31 29.81
C PRO A 574 -49.43 48.31 31.00
N LEU A 575 -50.00 47.14 31.28
CA LEU A 575 -51.01 46.92 32.32
C LEU A 575 -50.42 46.50 33.67
N GLY A 576 -49.13 46.16 33.69
CA GLY A 576 -48.40 45.79 34.88
C GLY A 576 -46.90 45.98 34.70
N ASN A 577 -46.17 45.66 35.75
CA ASN A 577 -44.75 45.88 35.89
C ASN A 577 -43.93 44.58 35.91
N THR A 578 -44.56 43.47 35.53
CA THR A 578 -43.90 42.18 35.33
C THR A 578 -43.33 42.12 33.92
N VAL A 579 -42.02 41.98 33.83
CA VAL A 579 -41.31 41.62 32.60
C VAL A 579 -41.30 40.10 32.49
N THR A 580 -41.70 39.59 31.34
CA THR A 580 -41.58 38.17 30.95
C THR A 580 -40.50 38.09 29.91
N VAL A 581 -39.46 37.31 30.18
CA VAL A 581 -38.34 37.02 29.28
C VAL A 581 -38.45 35.57 28.85
N GLU A 582 -38.20 35.32 27.58
CA GLU A 582 -38.19 34.02 26.93
C GLU A 582 -36.84 33.88 26.23
N TRP A 583 -36.13 32.79 26.48
CA TRP A 583 -34.83 32.52 25.83
C TRP A 583 -35.01 31.97 24.41
N GLU A 584 -34.13 32.35 23.49
CA GLU A 584 -34.03 31.79 22.13
C GLU A 584 -33.24 30.45 22.17
N ASP A 585 -33.88 29.34 22.59
CA ASP A 585 -33.44 27.91 22.46
C ASP A 585 -32.11 27.38 23.05
N PHE A 586 -31.82 26.06 23.23
CA PHE A 586 -32.58 24.80 23.37
C PHE A 586 -31.90 23.99 24.49
N GLY A 587 -32.39 24.10 25.73
CA GLY A 587 -31.78 23.48 26.92
C GLY A 587 -32.02 24.33 28.16
N ALA A 588 -31.79 23.80 29.37
CA ALA A 588 -31.88 24.61 30.58
C ALA A 588 -30.78 25.68 30.58
N LYS A 589 -31.16 26.96 30.56
CA LYS A 589 -30.24 28.10 30.60
C LYS A 589 -30.03 28.56 32.04
N GLU A 590 -28.83 29.05 32.32
CA GLU A 590 -28.54 29.82 33.51
C GLU A 590 -29.48 31.03 33.59
N GLN A 591 -30.15 31.14 34.74
CA GLN A 591 -31.13 32.18 35.01
C GLN A 591 -30.53 33.58 34.81
N LEU A 592 -31.31 34.50 34.26
CA LEU A 592 -30.90 35.90 34.10
C LEU A 592 -30.74 36.56 35.48
N ASN A 593 -29.52 36.80 35.93
CA ASN A 593 -29.25 37.40 37.22
C ASN A 593 -29.14 38.92 37.14
N VAL A 594 -29.68 39.63 38.13
CA VAL A 594 -29.45 41.07 38.28
C VAL A 594 -28.09 41.30 38.90
N PHE A 595 -27.11 41.69 38.09
CA PHE A 595 -25.77 42.00 38.56
C PHE A 595 -25.70 43.36 39.26
N SER A 596 -26.41 44.37 38.72
CA SER A 596 -26.53 45.67 39.37
C SER A 596 -27.83 46.36 39.01
N ALA A 597 -28.41 47.10 39.96
CA ALA A 597 -29.57 47.95 39.73
C ALA A 597 -29.33 49.30 40.40
N VAL A 598 -29.09 50.34 39.60
CA VAL A 598 -28.71 51.67 40.09
C VAL A 598 -29.67 52.72 39.56
N ALA A 599 -30.41 53.38 40.46
CA ALA A 599 -31.22 54.53 40.10
C ALA A 599 -30.32 55.77 39.94
N THR A 600 -30.40 56.45 38.80
CA THR A 600 -29.81 57.78 38.59
C THR A 600 -30.70 58.88 39.16
N SER A 601 -32.01 58.63 39.29
CA SER A 601 -32.97 59.45 40.06
C SER A 601 -34.13 58.59 40.58
N GLY A 602 -34.64 58.90 41.78
CA GLY A 602 -35.69 58.11 42.43
C GLY A 602 -35.15 56.93 43.26
N THR A 603 -35.94 55.86 43.39
CA THR A 603 -35.53 54.60 44.06
C THR A 603 -36.01 53.41 43.24
N ILE A 604 -35.21 52.37 43.11
CA ILE A 604 -35.65 51.06 42.59
C ILE A 604 -35.75 50.06 43.74
N SER A 605 -36.87 49.36 43.85
CA SER A 605 -37.12 48.37 44.90
C SER A 605 -37.06 46.93 44.38
N SER A 606 -37.29 46.72 43.08
CA SER A 606 -37.03 45.46 42.40
C SER A 606 -36.67 45.70 40.92
N PRO A 607 -35.95 44.76 40.26
CA PRO A 607 -35.62 43.41 40.74
C PRO A 607 -34.38 43.43 41.67
N THR A 608 -34.52 43.06 42.95
CA THR A 608 -33.41 43.02 43.92
C THR A 608 -33.03 41.60 44.36
N SER A 609 -33.87 40.61 44.04
CA SER A 609 -33.63 39.15 43.95
C SER A 609 -35.00 38.46 43.92
N GLY A 610 -35.14 37.41 43.09
CA GLY A 610 -36.37 36.61 43.00
C GLY A 610 -37.02 36.61 41.62
N LEU A 611 -36.28 36.13 40.62
CA LEU A 611 -36.86 35.73 39.34
C LEU A 611 -37.60 34.39 39.54
N THR A 612 -38.84 34.32 39.07
CA THR A 612 -39.56 33.06 38.97
C THR A 612 -39.29 32.48 37.59
N THR A 613 -38.55 31.38 37.53
CA THR A 613 -38.36 30.60 36.30
C THR A 613 -39.51 29.63 36.16
N LEU A 614 -40.22 29.71 35.05
CA LEU A 614 -41.15 28.70 34.59
C LEU A 614 -40.50 27.99 33.40
N ILE A 615 -39.97 26.79 33.64
CA ILE A 615 -39.53 25.90 32.57
C ILE A 615 -40.79 25.17 32.09
N THR A 616 -41.17 25.41 30.85
CA THR A 616 -42.21 24.63 30.16
C THR A 616 -41.58 23.87 29.01
N ALA A 617 -42.03 22.64 28.76
CA ALA A 617 -41.73 21.99 27.48
C ALA A 617 -42.28 22.89 26.36
N GLY A 618 -41.45 23.28 25.41
CA GLY A 618 -41.89 24.14 24.32
C GLY A 618 -40.82 24.32 23.26
N VAL A 619 -41.33 24.42 22.02
CA VAL A 619 -40.71 24.41 20.68
C VAL A 619 -40.22 23.07 20.13
N THR A 620 -40.30 22.99 18.79
CA THR A 620 -40.03 21.83 17.94
C THR A 620 -38.61 21.30 18.17
N PRO A 621 -38.45 19.97 18.24
CA PRO A 621 -37.23 19.23 17.97
C PRO A 621 -36.14 20.03 17.24
N LYS A 622 -34.91 20.19 17.73
CA LYS A 622 -33.83 20.23 16.74
C LYS A 622 -33.65 18.79 16.31
N ASP A 623 -34.05 18.49 15.09
CA ASP A 623 -33.92 17.16 14.53
C ASP A 623 -32.45 16.74 14.55
N MET A 624 -32.26 15.45 14.74
CA MET A 624 -31.00 14.77 14.58
C MET A 624 -30.46 15.04 13.17
N VAL A 625 -29.17 15.34 13.07
CA VAL A 625 -28.50 15.54 11.77
C VAL A 625 -27.37 14.55 11.73
N ALA A 626 -27.35 13.71 10.69
CA ALA A 626 -26.22 12.83 10.42
C ALA A 626 -24.94 13.65 10.30
N GLY A 627 -23.82 13.01 10.60
CA GLY A 627 -22.52 13.60 10.37
C GLY A 627 -22.17 13.60 8.88
N ASP A 628 -20.89 13.75 8.60
CA ASP A 628 -20.35 13.67 7.25
C ASP A 628 -19.24 12.59 7.24
N GLY A 629 -18.98 11.99 6.09
CA GLY A 629 -17.93 10.97 5.87
C GLY A 629 -18.49 9.61 5.44
N PHE A 630 -17.79 9.02 4.47
CA PHE A 630 -18.06 7.69 3.91
C PHE A 630 -19.43 7.54 3.25
N GLU A 631 -20.08 8.62 2.80
CA GLU A 631 -21.44 8.56 2.24
C GLU A 631 -21.54 7.72 0.95
N ALA A 632 -20.41 7.54 0.25
CA ALA A 632 -20.32 6.70 -0.94
C ALA A 632 -19.92 5.25 -0.63
N LEU A 633 -19.63 4.89 0.62
CA LEU A 633 -19.16 3.56 0.98
C LEU A 633 -20.31 2.55 0.83
N GLU A 634 -20.12 1.58 -0.07
CA GLU A 634 -21.11 0.56 -0.41
C GLU A 634 -20.73 -0.81 0.16
N THR A 635 -19.45 -1.16 0.19
CA THR A 635 -18.98 -2.48 0.65
C THR A 635 -17.76 -2.40 1.56
N ALA A 636 -17.75 -3.22 2.61
CA ALA A 636 -16.60 -3.50 3.44
C ALA A 636 -16.48 -5.00 3.64
N THR A 637 -15.30 -5.55 3.37
CA THR A 637 -15.01 -6.97 3.53
C THR A 637 -13.77 -7.14 4.40
N VAL A 638 -13.88 -7.96 5.45
CA VAL A 638 -12.78 -8.28 6.37
C VAL A 638 -12.68 -9.79 6.49
N VAL A 639 -11.55 -10.35 6.06
CA VAL A 639 -11.30 -11.79 6.08
C VAL A 639 -10.01 -12.05 6.85
N ALA A 640 -10.08 -12.81 7.93
CA ALA A 640 -8.93 -13.22 8.74
C ALA A 640 -8.83 -14.74 8.80
N ASP A 641 -7.61 -15.26 8.97
CA ASP A 641 -7.42 -16.66 9.40
C ASP A 641 -7.60 -16.77 10.92
N ASP A 642 -7.07 -15.81 11.69
CA ASP A 642 -7.25 -15.70 13.14
C ASP A 642 -8.47 -14.83 13.50
N ASN A 643 -8.27 -13.60 13.99
CA ASN A 643 -9.37 -12.73 14.42
C ASN A 643 -9.67 -11.65 13.39
N ALA A 644 -10.96 -11.37 13.19
CA ALA A 644 -11.42 -10.22 12.42
C ALA A 644 -11.94 -9.14 13.39
N TYR A 645 -11.42 -7.92 13.26
CA TYR A 645 -11.83 -6.75 14.05
C TYR A 645 -12.41 -5.68 13.14
N VAL A 646 -13.64 -5.26 13.41
CA VAL A 646 -14.30 -4.18 12.67
C VAL A 646 -14.83 -3.15 13.64
N ASN A 647 -14.33 -1.93 13.55
CA ASN A 647 -14.80 -0.79 14.35
C ASN A 647 -15.25 0.32 13.41
N LEU A 648 -16.57 0.47 13.26
CA LEU A 648 -17.16 1.51 12.42
C LEU A 648 -17.81 2.56 13.31
N LYS A 649 -17.36 3.81 13.18
CA LYS A 649 -17.88 4.92 13.96
C LYS A 649 -18.21 6.11 13.08
N ASP A 650 -19.44 6.60 13.19
CA ASP A 650 -19.93 7.75 12.43
C ASP A 650 -19.76 7.56 10.90
N VAL A 651 -20.07 6.35 10.39
CA VAL A 651 -19.97 5.95 8.97
C VAL A 651 -21.36 6.04 8.34
N TYR A 652 -21.59 6.99 7.41
CA TYR A 652 -22.93 7.31 6.93
C TYR A 652 -23.24 6.84 5.49
N GLY A 653 -22.42 5.94 4.93
CA GLY A 653 -22.70 5.25 3.67
C GLY A 653 -23.64 4.06 3.84
N ALA A 654 -24.46 3.79 2.83
CA ALA A 654 -25.33 2.60 2.80
C ALA A 654 -24.47 1.35 2.55
N LEU A 655 -23.90 0.83 3.63
CA LEU A 655 -22.81 -0.14 3.61
C LEU A 655 -23.33 -1.59 3.79
N ALA A 656 -22.84 -2.52 2.99
CA ALA A 656 -22.91 -3.96 3.26
C ALA A 656 -21.57 -4.45 3.85
N LEU A 657 -21.61 -5.01 5.06
CA LEU A 657 -20.45 -5.49 5.80
C LEU A 657 -20.39 -7.02 5.78
N ASP A 658 -19.27 -7.58 5.32
CA ASP A 658 -18.97 -9.01 5.31
C ASP A 658 -17.69 -9.29 6.13
N VAL A 659 -17.81 -10.08 7.19
CA VAL A 659 -16.73 -10.35 8.15
C VAL A 659 -16.57 -11.85 8.32
N THR A 660 -15.39 -12.37 7.99
CA THR A 660 -15.06 -13.78 8.16
C THR A 660 -13.75 -13.93 8.95
N ALA A 661 -13.75 -14.81 9.93
CA ALA A 661 -12.57 -15.26 10.66
C ALA A 661 -12.48 -16.81 10.58
N GLY A 662 -11.36 -17.40 10.98
CA GLY A 662 -11.22 -18.86 11.02
C GLY A 662 -12.26 -19.55 11.91
N ASP A 663 -12.48 -20.84 11.66
CA ASP A 663 -13.46 -21.67 12.40
C ASP A 663 -12.85 -22.43 13.59
N GLU A 664 -11.56 -22.22 13.88
CA GLU A 664 -10.88 -22.81 15.02
C GLU A 664 -11.15 -22.06 16.33
N ALA A 665 -11.15 -22.79 17.45
CA ALA A 665 -11.41 -22.22 18.76
C ALA A 665 -10.38 -21.13 19.14
N GLY A 666 -10.85 -19.90 19.25
CA GLY A 666 -10.02 -18.71 19.50
C GLY A 666 -10.04 -17.69 18.36
N ASN A 667 -10.57 -18.06 17.19
CA ASN A 667 -10.64 -17.22 16.00
C ASN A 667 -12.01 -16.52 15.98
N ASN A 668 -12.03 -15.23 16.29
CA ASN A 668 -13.27 -14.51 16.55
C ASN A 668 -13.48 -13.35 15.58
N ALA A 669 -14.75 -13.03 15.30
CA ALA A 669 -15.12 -11.80 14.62
C ALA A 669 -15.74 -10.83 15.63
N TYR A 670 -15.10 -9.68 15.85
CA TYR A 670 -15.57 -8.60 16.71
C TYR A 670 -16.04 -7.42 15.85
N ILE A 671 -17.30 -7.04 15.97
CA ILE A 671 -17.93 -6.02 15.11
C ILE A 671 -18.60 -4.97 16.01
N ASN A 672 -18.05 -3.75 16.00
CA ASN A 672 -18.61 -2.61 16.71
C ASN A 672 -19.16 -1.59 15.71
N LEU A 673 -20.45 -1.28 15.82
CA LEU A 673 -21.17 -0.32 15.00
C LEU A 673 -21.66 0.85 15.85
N ASP A 674 -20.97 1.99 15.76
CA ASP A 674 -21.26 3.22 16.49
C ASP A 674 -21.82 4.32 15.57
N ASN A 675 -23.13 4.60 15.62
CA ASN A 675 -23.81 5.58 14.76
C ASN A 675 -23.54 5.39 13.25
N THR A 676 -23.88 4.22 12.69
CA THR A 676 -23.59 3.90 11.29
C THR A 676 -24.85 3.83 10.42
N GLU A 677 -24.67 3.86 9.10
CA GLU A 677 -25.72 3.57 8.11
C GLU A 677 -25.48 2.20 7.44
N VAL A 678 -24.82 1.27 8.15
CA VAL A 678 -24.70 -0.14 7.71
C VAL A 678 -26.08 -0.72 7.50
N THR A 679 -26.29 -1.35 6.36
CA THR A 679 -27.57 -1.95 5.94
C THR A 679 -27.63 -3.44 6.23
N THR A 680 -26.53 -4.16 6.02
CA THR A 680 -26.45 -5.61 6.26
C THR A 680 -25.12 -5.99 6.87
N VAL A 681 -25.14 -6.91 7.82
CA VAL A 681 -23.96 -7.58 8.37
C VAL A 681 -24.05 -9.08 8.06
N ALA A 682 -23.00 -9.63 7.45
CA ALA A 682 -22.76 -11.07 7.40
C ALA A 682 -21.49 -11.38 8.19
N ALA A 683 -21.58 -12.29 9.16
CA ALA A 683 -20.47 -12.63 10.05
C ALA A 683 -20.29 -14.15 10.15
N ALA A 684 -19.06 -14.63 9.99
CA ALA A 684 -18.71 -16.04 10.15
C ALA A 684 -17.38 -16.23 10.89
N ALA A 685 -17.36 -17.02 11.96
CA ALA A 685 -16.17 -17.26 12.79
C ALA A 685 -16.39 -18.46 13.73
N TYR A 686 -15.41 -18.83 14.56
CA TYR A 686 -15.68 -19.67 15.72
C TYR A 686 -16.60 -18.96 16.73
N HIS A 687 -16.27 -17.72 17.07
CA HIS A 687 -17.11 -16.83 17.91
C HIS A 687 -17.38 -15.51 17.20
N VAL A 688 -18.63 -15.05 17.23
CA VAL A 688 -19.05 -13.76 16.67
C VAL A 688 -19.55 -12.85 17.79
N ASP A 689 -18.98 -11.67 17.93
CA ASP A 689 -19.37 -10.62 18.88
C ASP A 689 -19.80 -9.38 18.10
N ILE A 690 -21.05 -8.97 18.23
CA ILE A 690 -21.62 -7.80 17.54
C ILE A 690 -22.20 -6.83 18.57
N ASP A 691 -21.67 -5.61 18.63
CA ASP A 691 -22.22 -4.50 19.41
C ASP A 691 -22.70 -3.38 18.47
N ALA A 692 -24.01 -3.15 18.43
CA ALA A 692 -24.61 -2.01 17.77
C ALA A 692 -25.04 -0.99 18.83
N ALA A 693 -24.28 0.10 18.93
CA ALA A 693 -24.47 1.15 19.92
C ALA A 693 -24.45 2.54 19.28
N GLY A 694 -24.86 3.55 20.04
CA GLY A 694 -24.94 4.90 19.52
C GLY A 694 -25.57 5.88 20.49
N ASN A 695 -25.31 7.18 20.26
CA ASN A 695 -25.94 8.25 21.03
C ASN A 695 -26.32 9.48 20.18
N THR A 696 -26.04 9.43 18.87
CA THR A 696 -26.43 10.48 17.92
C THR A 696 -27.50 9.96 16.97
N VAL A 697 -27.13 9.53 15.76
CA VAL A 697 -28.00 9.04 14.67
C VAL A 697 -28.51 7.63 14.96
N GLY A 698 -27.66 6.85 15.62
CA GLY A 698 -27.77 5.43 15.81
C GLY A 698 -27.56 4.63 14.52
N ASN A 699 -27.94 3.36 14.52
CA ASN A 699 -27.77 2.39 13.43
C ASN A 699 -29.07 2.17 12.62
N GLY A 700 -29.74 3.27 12.25
CA GLY A 700 -31.13 3.24 11.80
C GLY A 700 -31.41 2.48 10.50
N SER A 701 -30.43 2.38 9.60
CA SER A 701 -30.53 1.70 8.30
C SER A 701 -30.23 0.20 8.33
N LEU A 702 -29.80 -0.35 9.47
CA LEU A 702 -29.47 -1.76 9.59
C LEU A 702 -30.73 -2.60 9.44
N THR A 703 -30.85 -3.40 8.39
CA THR A 703 -32.02 -4.25 8.12
C THR A 703 -31.81 -5.70 8.52
N THR A 704 -30.58 -6.21 8.36
CA THR A 704 -30.30 -7.64 8.49
C THR A 704 -28.93 -7.91 9.08
N ILE A 705 -28.88 -8.82 10.04
CA ILE A 705 -27.65 -9.46 10.52
C ILE A 705 -27.76 -10.97 10.24
N SER A 706 -26.74 -11.57 9.65
CA SER A 706 -26.63 -13.02 9.45
C SER A 706 -25.35 -13.54 10.09
N VAL A 707 -25.46 -14.56 10.96
CA VAL A 707 -24.35 -15.11 11.74
C VAL A 707 -24.25 -16.62 11.52
N SER A 708 -23.03 -17.08 11.20
CA SER A 708 -22.66 -18.50 11.14
C SER A 708 -21.46 -18.75 12.04
N SER A 709 -21.66 -19.38 13.20
CA SER A 709 -20.59 -19.56 14.18
C SER A 709 -20.76 -20.77 15.10
N THR A 710 -19.75 -21.05 15.92
CA THR A 710 -19.93 -21.99 17.03
C THR A 710 -20.66 -21.30 18.18
N THR A 711 -20.22 -20.10 18.55
CA THR A 711 -20.88 -19.27 19.56
C THR A 711 -21.09 -17.84 19.09
N ALA A 712 -22.05 -17.12 19.65
CA ALA A 712 -22.28 -15.70 19.33
C ALA A 712 -22.78 -14.89 20.52
N ASP A 713 -22.31 -13.64 20.65
CA ASP A 713 -22.83 -12.60 21.54
C ASP A 713 -23.28 -11.41 20.68
N ILE A 714 -24.53 -10.98 20.82
CA ILE A 714 -25.12 -9.95 19.98
C ILE A 714 -25.84 -8.94 20.87
N THR A 715 -25.28 -7.74 20.98
CA THR A 715 -25.86 -6.62 21.71
C THR A 715 -26.40 -5.57 20.74
N LEU A 716 -27.71 -5.33 20.79
CA LEU A 716 -28.41 -4.32 20.00
C LEU A 716 -28.98 -3.26 20.96
N ALA A 717 -28.25 -2.14 21.11
CA ALA A 717 -28.54 -1.12 22.12
C ALA A 717 -28.65 0.30 21.52
N ASP A 718 -29.33 0.43 20.38
CA ASP A 718 -29.36 1.68 19.61
C ASP A 718 -30.69 1.88 18.82
N ASN A 719 -30.79 2.99 18.08
CA ASN A 719 -31.86 3.23 17.11
C ASN A 719 -31.70 2.27 15.90
N LEU A 720 -32.67 1.37 15.75
CA LEU A 720 -32.71 0.29 14.76
C LEU A 720 -34.05 0.28 14.02
N THR A 721 -34.51 1.47 13.60
CA THR A 721 -35.87 1.66 13.04
C THR A 721 -36.17 0.80 11.81
N ASP A 722 -35.18 0.53 10.94
CA ASP A 722 -35.36 -0.29 9.75
C ASP A 722 -34.94 -1.77 9.95
N PHE A 723 -34.61 -2.19 11.17
CA PHE A 723 -34.20 -3.56 11.45
C PHE A 723 -35.36 -4.54 11.25
N GLU A 724 -35.11 -5.63 10.52
CA GLU A 724 -36.13 -6.62 10.17
C GLU A 724 -35.76 -8.02 10.66
N THR A 725 -34.49 -8.42 10.52
CA THR A 725 -34.08 -9.82 10.69
C THR A 725 -32.71 -9.98 11.34
N LEU A 726 -32.66 -10.82 12.36
CA LEU A 726 -31.45 -11.45 12.84
C LEU A 726 -31.52 -12.94 12.47
N ASP A 727 -30.64 -13.38 11.57
CA ASP A 727 -30.50 -14.77 11.16
C ASP A 727 -29.31 -15.40 11.89
N VAL A 728 -29.60 -16.28 12.84
CA VAL A 728 -28.64 -17.02 13.68
C VAL A 728 -28.89 -18.52 13.57
N MET A 729 -29.42 -18.97 12.41
CA MET A 729 -29.73 -20.38 12.17
C MET A 729 -28.49 -21.28 12.19
N ASP A 730 -27.33 -20.72 11.88
CA ASP A 730 -26.06 -21.44 11.78
C ASP A 730 -25.16 -21.22 13.02
N VAL A 731 -25.71 -20.78 14.15
CA VAL A 731 -25.02 -20.80 15.46
C VAL A 731 -25.19 -22.17 16.11
N ALA A 732 -24.08 -22.84 16.44
CA ALA A 732 -24.10 -24.28 16.77
C ALA A 732 -24.21 -24.62 18.28
N GLU A 733 -23.56 -23.86 19.16
CA GLU A 733 -23.44 -24.23 20.59
C GLU A 733 -24.10 -23.21 21.52
N ASP A 734 -23.67 -21.95 21.52
CA ASP A 734 -24.08 -20.92 22.49
C ASP A 734 -24.43 -19.60 21.82
N LEU A 735 -25.60 -19.03 22.13
CA LEU A 735 -26.09 -17.78 21.57
C LEU A 735 -26.61 -16.87 22.68
N VAL A 736 -26.02 -15.68 22.81
CA VAL A 736 -26.52 -14.60 23.67
C VAL A 736 -26.99 -13.45 22.78
N VAL A 737 -28.21 -12.99 23.00
CA VAL A 737 -28.76 -11.82 22.30
C VAL A 737 -29.42 -10.86 23.29
N ASP A 738 -28.90 -9.64 23.38
CA ASP A 738 -29.48 -8.55 24.17
C ASP A 738 -30.01 -7.44 23.26
N THR A 739 -31.32 -7.30 23.17
CA THR A 739 -32.00 -6.23 22.43
C THR A 739 -32.71 -5.24 23.36
N SER A 740 -32.46 -5.33 24.67
CA SER A 740 -33.18 -4.54 25.69
C SER A 740 -32.97 -3.03 25.54
N GLY A 741 -31.87 -2.62 24.90
CA GLY A 741 -31.54 -1.24 24.59
C GLY A 741 -32.02 -0.75 23.22
N ALA A 742 -32.51 -1.63 22.34
CA ALA A 742 -32.87 -1.28 20.97
C ALA A 742 -34.16 -0.43 20.87
N ASP A 743 -34.17 0.51 19.93
CA ASP A 743 -35.36 1.23 19.47
C ASP A 743 -35.68 0.85 18.02
N PHE A 744 -36.58 -0.13 17.86
CA PHE A 744 -37.09 -0.57 16.55
C PHE A 744 -38.16 0.36 15.95
N GLY A 745 -38.34 1.56 16.52
CA GLY A 745 -39.34 2.51 16.05
C GLY A 745 -40.78 2.02 16.22
N SER A 746 -41.68 2.52 15.36
CA SER A 746 -43.11 2.20 15.40
C SER A 746 -43.50 1.16 14.37
N LEU A 747 -43.50 -0.11 14.76
CA LEU A 747 -43.91 -1.23 13.90
C LEU A 747 -45.43 -1.17 13.57
N ALA A 748 -45.80 -1.19 12.27
CA ALA A 748 -47.20 -1.19 11.83
C ALA A 748 -47.88 -2.54 12.10
N THR A 749 -49.20 -2.59 12.28
CA THR A 749 -49.89 -3.85 12.61
C THR A 749 -49.52 -5.01 11.68
N GLY A 750 -48.96 -6.07 12.25
CA GLY A 750 -48.50 -7.27 11.52
C GLY A 750 -47.01 -7.29 11.18
N GLU A 751 -46.27 -6.22 11.45
CA GLU A 751 -44.80 -6.18 11.35
C GLU A 751 -44.14 -6.65 12.65
N TYR A 752 -43.06 -7.41 12.51
CA TYR A 752 -42.31 -8.01 13.60
C TYR A 752 -40.82 -7.96 13.28
N ILE A 753 -40.00 -7.89 14.32
CA ILE A 753 -38.58 -8.23 14.23
C ILE A 753 -38.48 -9.74 14.26
N THR A 754 -37.74 -10.33 13.30
CA THR A 754 -37.63 -11.79 13.19
C THR A 754 -36.26 -12.25 13.64
N TYR A 755 -36.24 -13.15 14.63
CA TYR A 755 -35.05 -13.86 15.09
C TYR A 755 -35.14 -15.29 14.55
N SER A 756 -34.32 -15.64 13.56
CA SER A 756 -34.29 -16.98 12.97
C SER A 756 -33.28 -17.84 13.71
N ILE A 757 -33.76 -18.78 14.51
CA ILE A 757 -32.98 -19.58 15.47
C ILE A 757 -32.93 -21.03 14.96
N GLY A 758 -31.71 -21.55 14.86
CA GLY A 758 -31.45 -22.87 14.31
C GLY A 758 -31.32 -23.97 15.37
N ALA A 759 -30.50 -24.96 15.04
CA ALA A 759 -30.20 -26.06 15.94
C ALA A 759 -28.96 -25.75 16.79
N THR A 760 -29.19 -25.16 17.96
CA THR A 760 -28.19 -24.84 18.98
C THR A 760 -28.13 -25.97 20.01
N SER A 761 -27.01 -26.67 20.17
CA SER A 761 -26.84 -27.66 21.24
C SER A 761 -25.37 -27.88 21.57
N ASP A 762 -24.98 -27.55 22.80
CA ASP A 762 -23.64 -27.83 23.34
C ASP A 762 -23.45 -29.31 23.76
N GLY A 763 -24.52 -30.13 23.67
CA GLY A 763 -24.54 -31.54 24.08
C GLY A 763 -24.50 -31.77 25.60
N VAL A 764 -24.73 -30.72 26.40
CA VAL A 764 -24.79 -30.71 27.86
C VAL A 764 -26.19 -30.34 28.31
N ASP A 765 -27.04 -31.35 28.53
CA ASP A 765 -28.36 -31.15 29.15
C ASP A 765 -28.23 -30.25 30.40
N LEU A 766 -29.03 -29.16 30.46
CA LEU A 766 -29.19 -28.19 31.57
C LEU A 766 -28.33 -26.90 31.56
N THR A 767 -27.52 -26.64 30.54
CA THR A 767 -27.00 -25.28 30.27
C THR A 767 -27.96 -24.55 29.33
N THR A 768 -28.05 -23.23 29.43
CA THR A 768 -28.81 -22.42 28.47
C THR A 768 -27.95 -22.34 27.21
N ASP A 769 -28.45 -22.86 26.09
CA ASP A 769 -27.79 -22.79 24.78
C ASP A 769 -28.13 -21.46 24.06
N VAL A 770 -29.29 -20.88 24.38
CA VAL A 770 -29.76 -19.62 23.78
C VAL A 770 -30.35 -18.73 24.86
N ASP A 771 -29.77 -17.56 25.12
CA ASP A 771 -30.26 -16.55 26.06
C ASP A 771 -30.67 -15.26 25.32
N PHE A 772 -31.98 -15.04 25.18
CA PHE A 772 -32.55 -13.82 24.61
C PHE A 772 -33.03 -12.88 25.71
N THR A 773 -32.56 -11.64 25.68
CA THR A 773 -33.17 -10.51 26.38
C THR A 773 -33.87 -9.59 25.37
N GLY A 774 -35.18 -9.76 25.24
CA GLY A 774 -36.06 -8.98 24.38
C GLY A 774 -36.43 -7.60 24.96
N ASN A 775 -37.19 -6.82 24.19
CA ASN A 775 -37.70 -5.52 24.61
C ASN A 775 -39.24 -5.42 24.50
N ALA A 776 -39.79 -4.20 24.41
CA ALA A 776 -41.24 -3.98 24.35
C ALA A 776 -41.82 -3.91 22.93
N ALA A 777 -41.00 -4.13 21.91
CA ALA A 777 -41.41 -4.19 20.51
C ALA A 777 -42.20 -5.48 20.24
N ARG A 778 -42.53 -5.72 18.96
CA ARG A 778 -43.17 -6.98 18.55
C ARG A 778 -42.13 -7.86 17.90
N GLU A 779 -41.88 -8.99 18.52
CA GLU A 779 -40.81 -9.91 18.14
C GLU A 779 -41.38 -11.26 17.70
N VAL A 780 -40.73 -11.91 16.74
CA VAL A 780 -41.00 -13.28 16.31
C VAL A 780 -39.72 -14.07 16.49
N TYR A 781 -39.75 -15.07 17.36
CA TYR A 781 -38.71 -16.08 17.50
C TYR A 781 -39.08 -17.25 16.59
N ASP A 782 -38.46 -17.32 15.42
CA ASP A 782 -38.69 -18.34 14.40
C ASP A 782 -37.68 -19.48 14.56
N PHE A 783 -38.18 -20.67 14.87
CA PHE A 783 -37.34 -21.81 15.21
C PHE A 783 -37.29 -22.81 14.05
N ALA A 784 -36.08 -23.24 13.71
CA ALA A 784 -35.81 -24.26 12.70
C ALA A 784 -34.81 -25.29 13.23
N GLY A 785 -34.82 -26.52 12.66
CA GLY A 785 -33.90 -27.60 13.06
C GLY A 785 -34.60 -28.82 13.63
N ALA A 786 -33.84 -29.77 14.17
CA ALA A 786 -34.39 -30.96 14.83
C ALA A 786 -34.26 -30.90 16.36
N ASP A 787 -33.31 -30.11 16.85
CA ASP A 787 -33.01 -29.90 18.26
C ASP A 787 -32.64 -28.43 18.41
N ILE A 788 -33.46 -27.66 19.13
CA ILE A 788 -33.24 -26.23 19.34
C ILE A 788 -32.50 -25.95 20.66
N GLY A 789 -32.12 -27.00 21.39
CA GLY A 789 -31.45 -26.88 22.68
C GLY A 789 -32.30 -26.22 23.76
N GLU A 790 -31.63 -25.71 24.77
CA GLU A 790 -32.23 -25.04 25.92
C GLU A 790 -32.29 -23.51 25.67
N VAL A 791 -33.47 -23.03 25.26
CA VAL A 791 -33.72 -21.62 24.94
C VAL A 791 -34.37 -20.91 26.13
N GLU A 792 -33.80 -19.78 26.55
CA GLU A 792 -34.38 -18.85 27.52
C GLU A 792 -34.74 -17.53 26.83
N ILE A 793 -35.96 -17.04 27.08
CA ILE A 793 -36.43 -15.75 26.57
C ILE A 793 -36.92 -14.90 27.72
N ASN A 794 -36.20 -13.82 27.98
CA ASN A 794 -36.53 -12.75 28.90
C ASN A 794 -37.12 -11.55 28.13
N GLY A 795 -38.02 -10.80 28.77
CA GLY A 795 -38.69 -9.66 28.13
C GLY A 795 -39.92 -9.98 27.27
N PHE A 796 -40.31 -11.25 27.13
CA PHE A 796 -41.44 -11.67 26.28
C PHE A 796 -42.78 -11.01 26.68
N THR A 797 -43.41 -10.34 25.72
CA THR A 797 -44.69 -9.65 25.84
C THR A 797 -45.83 -10.51 25.30
N TRP A 798 -46.75 -10.95 26.17
CA TRP A 798 -47.93 -11.73 25.75
C TRP A 798 -49.13 -10.86 25.33
N GLY A 799 -50.00 -11.40 24.48
CA GLY A 799 -51.24 -10.71 24.07
C GLY A 799 -51.85 -11.19 22.76
N ALA A 800 -53.16 -10.97 22.60
CA ALA A 800 -53.90 -11.33 21.40
C ALA A 800 -53.60 -10.38 20.21
N ASP A 801 -53.30 -10.95 19.04
CA ASP A 801 -53.27 -10.25 17.75
C ASP A 801 -54.54 -9.38 17.59
N PRO A 802 -54.47 -8.06 17.25
CA PRO A 802 -53.33 -7.27 16.79
C PRO A 802 -52.60 -6.42 17.85
N ALA A 803 -52.76 -6.73 19.14
CA ALA A 803 -52.07 -6.02 20.20
C ALA A 803 -50.69 -6.63 20.44
N THR A 804 -49.64 -5.80 20.26
CA THR A 804 -48.31 -5.72 20.93
C THR A 804 -47.58 -6.97 21.45
N GLY A 805 -48.03 -8.19 21.19
CA GLY A 805 -47.45 -9.39 21.76
C GLY A 805 -46.52 -10.13 20.80
N ASP A 806 -45.47 -10.70 21.36
CA ASP A 806 -44.43 -11.46 20.68
C ASP A 806 -44.94 -12.83 20.21
N ARG A 807 -44.16 -13.49 19.37
CA ARG A 807 -44.52 -14.76 18.74
C ARG A 807 -43.42 -15.78 18.87
N LEU A 808 -43.82 -17.02 19.13
CA LEU A 808 -42.99 -18.19 18.87
C LEU A 808 -43.49 -18.81 17.58
N ASP A 809 -42.69 -18.77 16.52
CA ASP A 809 -42.97 -19.49 15.28
C ASP A 809 -42.40 -20.91 15.37
N LEU A 810 -43.30 -21.88 15.47
CA LEU A 810 -42.99 -23.30 15.54
C LEU A 810 -43.47 -24.02 14.27
N SER A 811 -43.77 -23.29 13.19
CA SER A 811 -44.34 -23.83 11.97
C SER A 811 -43.38 -24.70 11.17
N ALA A 812 -42.06 -24.57 11.40
CA ALA A 812 -41.06 -25.49 10.86
C ALA A 812 -41.20 -26.91 11.46
N PHE A 813 -41.75 -27.03 12.67
CA PHE A 813 -42.04 -28.31 13.30
C PHE A 813 -43.45 -28.77 12.97
N ALA A 814 -43.70 -30.07 12.81
CA ALA A 814 -45.06 -30.57 12.55
C ALA A 814 -45.95 -30.57 13.83
N SER A 815 -45.64 -29.71 14.79
CA SER A 815 -46.31 -29.63 16.08
C SER A 815 -47.64 -28.88 15.93
N ASN A 816 -48.72 -29.50 16.42
CA ASN A 816 -49.98 -28.80 16.67
C ASN A 816 -50.12 -28.49 18.16
N ALA A 817 -51.01 -27.57 18.53
CA ALA A 817 -51.27 -27.19 19.92
C ALA A 817 -51.53 -28.36 20.89
N GLY A 818 -51.87 -29.56 20.41
CA GLY A 818 -52.06 -30.76 21.23
C GLY A 818 -50.79 -31.56 21.54
N GLN A 819 -49.63 -31.20 20.96
CA GLN A 819 -48.34 -31.86 21.17
C GLN A 819 -47.41 -31.07 22.09
N LEU A 820 -47.61 -29.77 22.28
CA LEU A 820 -46.80 -28.98 23.22
C LEU A 820 -47.20 -29.23 24.69
N VAL A 821 -46.20 -29.30 25.57
CA VAL A 821 -46.33 -29.44 27.01
C VAL A 821 -45.86 -28.14 27.68
N PHE A 822 -46.79 -27.49 28.40
CA PHE A 822 -46.53 -26.27 29.15
C PHE A 822 -46.42 -26.60 30.65
N SER A 823 -45.29 -26.24 31.26
CA SER A 823 -45.00 -26.53 32.68
C SER A 823 -44.49 -25.28 33.39
N ASP A 824 -45.15 -24.89 34.48
CA ASP A 824 -44.64 -23.81 35.34
C ASP A 824 -43.45 -24.32 36.19
N VAL A 825 -42.30 -23.65 36.09
CA VAL A 825 -41.11 -23.91 36.89
C VAL A 825 -40.76 -22.64 37.66
N GLY A 826 -41.19 -22.57 38.93
CA GLY A 826 -40.98 -21.35 39.72
C GLY A 826 -41.85 -20.19 39.22
N ALA A 827 -41.21 -19.13 38.71
CA ALA A 827 -41.88 -17.97 38.12
C ALA A 827 -41.97 -18.05 36.59
N ASP A 828 -41.37 -19.08 35.99
CA ASP A 828 -41.15 -19.18 34.55
C ASP A 828 -42.04 -20.26 33.93
N LEU A 829 -42.24 -20.17 32.62
CA LEU A 829 -43.02 -21.13 31.84
C LEU A 829 -42.10 -21.90 30.89
N VAL A 830 -42.07 -23.22 31.04
CA VAL A 830 -41.26 -24.11 30.18
C VAL A 830 -42.17 -24.81 29.17
N ILE A 831 -41.78 -24.76 27.90
CA ILE A 831 -42.45 -25.38 26.75
C ILE A 831 -41.54 -26.50 26.24
N THR A 832 -42.07 -27.72 26.21
CA THR A 832 -41.39 -28.89 25.61
C THR A 832 -42.34 -29.60 24.66
N ASP A 833 -41.82 -30.43 23.77
CA ASP A 833 -42.66 -31.30 22.96
C ASP A 833 -43.04 -32.61 23.68
N LEU A 834 -44.21 -33.14 23.35
CA LEU A 834 -44.71 -34.40 23.92
C LEU A 834 -44.00 -35.59 23.28
N ALA A 835 -43.07 -36.17 24.04
CA ALA A 835 -42.28 -37.34 23.65
C ALA A 835 -43.02 -38.40 22.80
N GLY A 836 -42.53 -38.61 21.57
CA GLY A 836 -42.93 -39.71 20.69
C GLY A 836 -43.94 -39.34 19.60
N GLY A 837 -44.07 -38.06 19.26
CA GLY A 837 -44.76 -37.61 18.06
C GLY A 837 -43.94 -37.87 16.79
N PHE A 838 -44.50 -37.50 15.64
CA PHE A 838 -43.78 -37.48 14.37
C PHE A 838 -43.29 -36.04 14.14
N ASN A 839 -41.97 -35.85 14.03
CA ASN A 839 -41.28 -34.56 13.87
C ASN A 839 -41.31 -33.68 15.15
N ASP A 840 -40.92 -34.28 16.28
CA ASP A 840 -40.70 -33.58 17.54
C ASP A 840 -39.43 -32.72 17.46
N PHE A 841 -39.40 -31.57 18.15
CA PHE A 841 -38.15 -30.83 18.37
C PHE A 841 -37.48 -31.28 19.68
N GLY A 842 -36.16 -31.44 19.65
CA GLY A 842 -35.31 -31.58 20.83
C GLY A 842 -35.14 -30.24 21.55
N GLY A 843 -34.87 -30.28 22.85
CA GLY A 843 -34.67 -29.07 23.67
C GLY A 843 -35.91 -28.60 24.43
N SER A 844 -35.86 -27.35 24.90
CA SER A 844 -36.95 -26.68 25.63
C SER A 844 -36.91 -25.17 25.46
N ILE A 845 -38.07 -24.52 25.50
CA ILE A 845 -38.18 -23.05 25.48
C ILE A 845 -38.71 -22.59 26.84
N THR A 846 -37.95 -21.76 27.53
CA THR A 846 -38.29 -21.18 28.83
C THR A 846 -38.59 -19.70 28.66
N ILE A 847 -39.83 -19.30 28.95
CA ILE A 847 -40.24 -17.89 28.98
C ILE A 847 -40.16 -17.39 30.42
N ILE A 848 -39.25 -16.47 30.68
CA ILE A 848 -38.96 -15.97 32.01
C ILE A 848 -40.12 -15.10 32.52
N GLY A 849 -40.60 -15.38 33.73
CA GLY A 849 -41.68 -14.62 34.38
C GLY A 849 -43.11 -14.93 33.90
N ALA A 850 -43.31 -15.93 33.04
CA ALA A 850 -44.62 -16.26 32.42
C ALA A 850 -45.41 -17.40 33.11
N ALA A 851 -45.08 -17.75 34.36
CA ALA A 851 -45.78 -18.84 35.07
C ALA A 851 -47.29 -18.58 35.20
N GLY A 852 -48.10 -19.55 34.77
CA GLY A 852 -49.55 -19.49 34.77
C GLY A 852 -50.19 -18.99 33.46
N ASP A 853 -49.38 -18.53 32.50
CA ASP A 853 -49.87 -17.93 31.24
C ASP A 853 -49.87 -18.89 30.04
N GLY A 854 -49.50 -20.16 30.23
CA GLY A 854 -49.38 -21.14 29.14
C GLY A 854 -50.65 -21.34 28.29
N ALA A 855 -51.84 -21.14 28.86
CA ALA A 855 -53.10 -21.22 28.09
C ALA A 855 -53.30 -20.01 27.16
N GLU A 856 -52.82 -18.83 27.57
CA GLU A 856 -52.89 -17.60 26.77
C GLU A 856 -51.84 -17.65 25.65
N LEU A 857 -50.61 -18.00 26.01
CA LEU A 857 -49.50 -18.15 25.07
C LEU A 857 -49.81 -19.17 23.97
N ALA A 858 -50.33 -20.35 24.32
CA ALA A 858 -50.74 -21.37 23.35
C ALA A 858 -51.89 -20.93 22.43
N GLN A 859 -52.74 -20.01 22.88
CA GLN A 859 -53.88 -19.55 22.08
C GLN A 859 -53.50 -18.41 21.14
N PHE A 860 -52.63 -17.51 21.58
CA PHE A 860 -52.45 -16.22 20.95
C PHE A 860 -51.04 -15.93 20.46
N ASN A 861 -50.00 -16.57 20.97
CA ASN A 861 -48.61 -16.17 20.71
C ASN A 861 -47.80 -17.25 19.97
N ILE A 862 -48.33 -18.47 19.78
CA ILE A 862 -47.65 -19.51 19.00
C ILE A 862 -48.22 -19.58 17.57
N LEU A 863 -47.32 -19.60 16.58
CA LEU A 863 -47.64 -19.97 15.20
C LEU A 863 -47.37 -21.48 15.02
N TYR A 864 -48.39 -22.21 14.60
CA TYR A 864 -48.35 -23.66 14.38
C TYR A 864 -48.30 -23.97 12.88
N ALA A 865 -47.81 -25.17 12.53
CA ALA A 865 -47.78 -25.69 11.16
C ALA A 865 -49.14 -25.89 10.48
#